data_AF-A0A1G0Y8Y8-F1
#
_entry.id   AF-A0A1G0Y8Y8-F1
#
_cell.length_a   1.000
_cell.length_b   1.000
_cell.length_c   1.000
_cell.angle_alpha   90.00
_cell.angle_beta   90.00
_cell.angle_gamma   90.00
#
_symmetry.space_group_name_H-M   'P 1'
#
loop_
_entity.id
_entity.type
_entity.pdbx_description
1 polymer ?
#
loop_
_entity_poly.entity_id
_entity_poly.type
_entity_poly.pdbx_seq_one_letter_code
_entity_poly.pdbx_strand_id
1 'polypeptide(L)'
;MRKTAKIAIFLAVSCLPFFACSEDIQDQPPIAPLSTPESPKKNSPPAAKDKDSKPKDYGAGFEKFYKLGLPDVSKGKYVSFIFDGSPMEYDDAFISSDRYKAFMLEENKQGKSIFVINNTQVIEAYDKDILENIRKEEAEEQKKQGKEINQYFRYGYYGSDEKGRRGAKWKVADFKKDLEDKIEPLGKHENDRTYEFGSLLLTAAHAYRLGYKDEANRLADAVFKSYPPQQAVTEAIGIIAEAKYEEALDKFYADGNWIEFSKQLEKLLATFKSGWNERPAVMMLAEKAAKMASYTKVLELEGKDLTDEDRKLAVELAGFGRRGGVKVQYDLESLAVLYNELWILPVESSDDKAGDIHESIIDRIKKRGMKSIPLLLALLKDDYLLKVDRRDIGGLSDPRSLDMLGNDLERMYDSIWRPLSRQDIALMLLGPLFNYDDTSEALKEGKKALIQKYFEWYEQHKNQTPVEIARVYLSDEEGKHRFTAMSFLIKNGKEEDIKFVETFLSDGGLVENLHLARDFCLERGDKGKEFTEKVLKALQNDALPEDPEKGFINETRAILNDLISPQSVQEIMNGIASGKRPFDENRSLLCRKVEKEKPRDIINIFLGGALSSREPWTSAHILWLLDSAIRNYFYNYSRLRYDEDISGYLPPISESAELWEKLLADTREIKDENERDIHQRIVRESSKRTIGEIAESALESLYGGSETKASRINNNFSEIIGQETLNSITKARIQKILAGVKASELSRYPDANKVSEQRKKEIIEMFKTAKDEDVLKLVASLNNDEKLAIFRDSGRDVLLSETEDGNIILKFWKPANTINSIESEAPEWNDLGVIGGMKGKPLDKATCEKLYDICRSLAREGKTVRIWIQKKACFGGISIRLTKIPEIKEKESSEEVDDWQDAYDKGYTWSGFNFTRYNMHEYMWPLDVRKEENKEIGKTDDLPDDVYTVQMNAQRKEFWMMVDYMCSGQMNVLQPLTITFTGYPAKKK
;
A
#
# COMPACT_ATOMS: atom_id res chain seq x y z
N MET A 1 18.95 10.76 50.92
CA MET A 1 18.43 11.32 52.20
C MET A 1 18.04 12.78 51.97
N ARG A 2 16.74 13.11 52.21
CA ARG A 2 16.14 14.39 52.67
C ARG A 2 16.87 15.72 52.31
N LYS A 3 16.23 16.76 51.75
CA LYS A 3 14.97 17.36 52.22
C LYS A 3 14.46 18.46 51.25
N THR A 4 13.15 18.60 51.27
CA THR A 4 12.20 19.52 50.62
C THR A 4 12.38 21.00 50.98
N ALA A 5 11.98 21.91 50.09
CA ALA A 5 11.54 23.26 50.44
C ALA A 5 10.32 23.69 49.60
N LYS A 6 9.20 23.95 50.28
CA LYS A 6 8.01 24.67 49.79
C LYS A 6 8.23 26.16 50.03
N ILE A 7 7.83 27.02 49.09
CA ILE A 7 7.52 28.42 49.36
C ILE A 7 6.19 28.75 48.70
N ALA A 8 5.27 29.28 49.50
CA ALA A 8 4.04 29.94 49.09
C ALA A 8 4.06 31.35 49.71
N ILE A 9 3.81 32.40 48.93
CA ILE A 9 3.40 33.72 49.42
C ILE A 9 2.37 34.34 48.45
N PHE A 10 1.38 34.97 49.08
CA PHE A 10 0.13 35.59 48.64
C PHE A 10 0.28 37.13 48.43
N LEU A 11 -0.59 37.76 47.62
CA LEU A 11 -1.16 39.14 47.67
C LEU A 11 -1.71 39.48 46.25
N ALA A 12 -2.99 39.70 45.89
CA ALA A 12 -4.22 40.32 46.45
C ALA A 12 -4.44 41.81 46.06
N VAL A 13 -5.61 42.08 45.39
CA VAL A 13 -6.47 43.31 45.40
C VAL A 13 -6.04 44.47 44.45
N SER A 14 -6.83 45.19 43.61
CA SER A 14 -8.29 45.40 43.29
C SER A 14 -8.38 46.35 42.04
N CYS A 15 -9.40 46.40 41.16
CA CYS A 15 -10.68 47.15 41.29
C CYS A 15 -11.56 47.00 40.00
N LEU A 16 -12.89 46.93 40.20
CA LEU A 16 -14.07 46.91 39.30
C LEU A 16 -14.37 48.27 38.59
N PRO A 17 -15.53 48.52 37.89
CA PRO A 17 -16.50 47.66 37.15
C PRO A 17 -16.93 48.23 35.75
N PHE A 18 -17.71 47.49 34.94
CA PHE A 18 -18.81 48.06 34.12
C PHE A 18 -19.95 47.04 33.89
N PHE A 19 -21.16 47.57 33.70
CA PHE A 19 -22.49 47.01 33.99
C PHE A 19 -23.08 45.94 33.05
N ALA A 20 -23.87 45.06 33.68
CA ALA A 20 -25.16 44.43 33.34
C ALA A 20 -25.73 44.48 31.90
N CYS A 21 -26.20 43.31 31.43
CA CYS A 21 -27.63 42.99 31.30
C CYS A 21 -27.83 41.48 31.11
N SER A 22 -28.55 40.87 32.04
CA SER A 22 -29.07 39.50 32.00
C SER A 22 -30.53 39.53 31.60
N GLU A 23 -30.95 38.70 30.65
CA GLU A 23 -32.36 38.25 30.54
C GLU A 23 -32.40 36.87 29.85
N ASP A 24 -32.94 35.91 30.61
CA ASP A 24 -33.68 34.69 30.23
C ASP A 24 -33.15 33.74 29.15
N ILE A 25 -32.46 32.68 29.59
CA ILE A 25 -32.50 31.38 28.93
C ILE A 25 -33.29 30.42 29.82
N GLN A 26 -34.45 30.00 29.31
CA GLN A 26 -35.34 29.02 29.91
C GLN A 26 -34.65 27.66 30.08
N ASP A 27 -34.93 27.03 31.21
CA ASP A 27 -34.56 25.67 31.60
C ASP A 27 -34.81 24.65 30.49
N GLN A 28 -33.76 23.93 30.07
CA GLN A 28 -33.93 22.62 29.44
C GLN A 28 -34.24 21.57 30.53
N PRO A 29 -35.17 20.62 30.29
CA PRO A 29 -35.44 19.56 31.24
C PRO A 29 -34.22 18.63 31.38
N PRO A 30 -33.99 18.03 32.55
CA PRO A 30 -32.87 17.13 32.78
C PRO A 30 -32.97 15.89 31.89
N ILE A 31 -31.86 15.56 31.25
CA ILE A 31 -31.66 14.29 30.52
C ILE A 31 -31.85 13.14 31.53
N ALA A 32 -32.78 12.23 31.25
CA ALA A 32 -32.99 11.05 32.07
C ALA A 32 -31.73 10.16 32.06
N PRO A 33 -31.29 9.61 33.21
CA PRO A 33 -30.13 8.75 33.25
C PRO A 33 -30.37 7.49 32.41
N LEU A 34 -29.39 7.17 31.54
CA LEU A 34 -29.34 5.93 30.79
C LEU A 34 -29.37 4.75 31.76
N SER A 35 -30.38 3.89 31.61
CA SER A 35 -30.50 2.62 32.31
C SER A 35 -29.26 1.77 32.02
N THR A 36 -28.60 1.28 33.08
CA THR A 36 -27.51 0.32 32.98
C THR A 36 -28.03 -0.96 32.29
N PRO A 37 -27.31 -1.55 31.32
CA PRO A 37 -27.73 -2.81 30.71
C PRO A 37 -27.64 -3.92 31.76
N GLU A 38 -28.75 -4.62 32.02
CA GLU A 38 -28.73 -5.85 32.79
C GLU A 38 -27.88 -6.90 32.07
N SER A 39 -26.97 -7.54 32.82
CA SER A 39 -26.12 -8.63 32.35
C SER A 39 -26.96 -9.76 31.72
N PRO A 40 -26.53 -10.35 30.60
CA PRO A 40 -27.31 -11.39 29.93
C PRO A 40 -27.42 -12.64 30.82
N LYS A 41 -28.66 -13.01 31.16
CA LYS A 41 -28.95 -14.27 31.87
C LYS A 41 -28.62 -15.46 30.96
N LYS A 42 -27.83 -16.39 31.51
CA LYS A 42 -27.45 -17.68 30.91
C LYS A 42 -28.66 -18.50 30.43
N ASN A 43 -28.56 -18.94 29.17
CA ASN A 43 -29.07 -20.16 28.54
C ASN A 43 -30.48 -20.63 28.92
N SER A 44 -31.48 -20.15 28.16
CA SER A 44 -32.73 -20.87 27.94
C SER A 44 -32.52 -22.01 26.94
N PRO A 45 -33.26 -23.13 27.01
CA PRO A 45 -33.17 -24.23 26.04
C PRO A 45 -33.54 -23.75 24.63
N PRO A 46 -32.96 -24.34 23.56
CA PRO A 46 -33.28 -23.97 22.18
C PRO A 46 -34.78 -24.20 21.93
N ALA A 47 -35.48 -23.10 21.61
CA ALA A 47 -36.89 -23.13 21.28
C ALA A 47 -37.15 -24.12 20.13
N ALA A 48 -38.19 -24.93 20.27
CA ALA A 48 -38.64 -25.83 19.22
C ALA A 48 -38.80 -25.05 17.90
N LYS A 49 -38.23 -25.58 16.81
CA LYS A 49 -38.32 -24.99 15.48
C LYS A 49 -39.79 -24.87 15.08
N ASP A 50 -40.37 -23.68 15.28
CA ASP A 50 -41.64 -23.27 14.71
C ASP A 50 -41.48 -23.23 13.19
N LYS A 51 -41.74 -24.36 12.55
CA LYS A 51 -41.86 -24.45 11.11
C LYS A 51 -43.20 -23.81 10.74
N ASP A 52 -43.14 -22.81 9.86
CA ASP A 52 -44.26 -22.25 9.08
C ASP A 52 -44.96 -20.96 9.57
N SER A 53 -44.38 -20.17 10.49
CA SER A 53 -44.86 -18.78 10.60
C SER A 53 -44.39 -17.96 9.39
N LYS A 54 -45.33 -17.60 8.50
CA LYS A 54 -45.06 -16.72 7.36
C LYS A 54 -44.44 -15.41 7.89
N PRO A 55 -43.31 -14.94 7.33
CA PRO A 55 -42.68 -13.71 7.79
C PRO A 55 -43.66 -12.54 7.71
N LYS A 56 -43.56 -11.62 8.68
CA LYS A 56 -44.37 -10.41 8.72
C LYS A 56 -44.14 -9.59 7.44
N ASP A 57 -45.17 -8.92 6.95
CA ASP A 57 -45.03 -7.98 5.83
C ASP A 57 -44.46 -6.64 6.32
N TYR A 58 -43.27 -6.28 5.85
CA TYR A 58 -42.56 -5.04 6.17
C TYR A 58 -42.68 -3.97 5.06
N GLY A 59 -43.44 -4.23 3.99
CA GLY A 59 -43.53 -3.34 2.82
C GLY A 59 -43.86 -1.88 3.14
N ALA A 60 -44.80 -1.63 4.05
CA ALA A 60 -45.14 -0.26 4.48
C ALA A 60 -43.98 0.46 5.21
N GLY A 61 -43.09 -0.29 5.86
CA GLY A 61 -41.85 0.21 6.45
C GLY A 61 -40.83 0.56 5.36
N PHE A 62 -40.63 -0.32 4.39
CA PHE A 62 -39.70 -0.09 3.27
C PHE A 62 -40.05 1.17 2.47
N GLU A 63 -41.33 1.45 2.23
CA GLU A 63 -41.76 2.69 1.55
C GLU A 63 -41.34 3.98 2.28
N LYS A 64 -41.05 3.92 3.59
CA LYS A 64 -40.52 5.08 4.32
C LYS A 64 -39.09 5.40 3.91
N PHE A 65 -38.26 4.41 3.58
CA PHE A 65 -36.89 4.65 3.10
C PHE A 65 -36.88 5.36 1.75
N TYR A 66 -37.75 4.98 0.81
CA TYR A 66 -37.90 5.69 -0.47
C TYR A 66 -38.35 7.13 -0.28
N LYS A 67 -39.27 7.40 0.65
CA LYS A 67 -39.68 8.76 1.01
C LYS A 67 -38.55 9.59 1.63
N LEU A 68 -37.58 8.94 2.28
CA LEU A 68 -36.37 9.57 2.81
C LEU A 68 -35.28 9.78 1.74
N GLY A 69 -35.47 9.29 0.51
CA GLY A 69 -34.54 9.51 -0.59
C GLY A 69 -33.72 8.29 -1.00
N LEU A 70 -34.05 7.08 -0.52
CA LEU A 70 -33.52 5.85 -1.08
C LEU A 70 -33.82 5.82 -2.60
N PRO A 71 -32.84 5.58 -3.49
CA PRO A 71 -33.06 5.59 -4.94
C PRO A 71 -34.09 4.53 -5.37
N ASP A 72 -35.00 4.88 -6.27
CA ASP A 72 -36.02 3.95 -6.75
C ASP A 72 -35.46 2.96 -7.79
N VAL A 73 -35.30 1.71 -7.38
CA VAL A 73 -34.79 0.63 -8.23
C VAL A 73 -35.90 -0.16 -8.95
N SER A 74 -37.16 0.26 -8.87
CA SER A 74 -38.31 -0.50 -9.42
C SER A 74 -38.20 -0.87 -10.91
N LYS A 75 -37.44 -0.10 -11.68
CA LYS A 75 -37.16 -0.35 -13.10
C LYS A 75 -35.72 -0.83 -13.37
N GLY A 76 -34.91 -0.96 -12.32
CA GLY A 76 -33.50 -1.28 -12.43
C GLY A 76 -33.25 -2.77 -12.66
N LYS A 77 -32.10 -3.08 -13.27
CA LYS A 77 -31.57 -4.45 -13.37
C LYS A 77 -30.53 -4.66 -12.28
N TYR A 78 -30.60 -5.77 -11.57
CA TYR A 78 -29.54 -6.14 -10.63
C TYR A 78 -28.32 -6.68 -11.38
N VAL A 79 -27.15 -6.09 -11.12
CA VAL A 79 -25.92 -6.39 -11.84
C VAL A 79 -24.75 -6.60 -10.87
N SER A 80 -23.81 -7.43 -11.28
CA SER A 80 -22.44 -7.43 -10.77
C SER A 80 -21.69 -6.33 -11.51
N PHE A 81 -21.06 -5.43 -10.77
CA PHE A 81 -20.47 -4.19 -11.23
C PHE A 81 -18.98 -4.13 -10.82
N ILE A 82 -18.11 -3.72 -11.73
CA ILE A 82 -16.66 -3.64 -11.52
C ILE A 82 -16.18 -2.29 -12.06
N PHE A 83 -15.55 -1.48 -11.21
CA PHE A 83 -14.92 -0.22 -11.61
C PHE A 83 -13.56 -0.45 -12.30
N ASP A 84 -13.22 0.43 -13.23
CA ASP A 84 -11.86 0.53 -13.78
C ASP A 84 -11.02 1.44 -12.88
N GLY A 85 -10.14 0.83 -12.08
CA GLY A 85 -9.44 1.49 -10.96
C GLY A 85 -10.18 1.24 -9.64
N SER A 86 -9.48 0.79 -8.59
CA SER A 86 -10.08 0.58 -7.28
C SER A 86 -10.62 1.92 -6.76
N PRO A 87 -11.91 2.03 -6.40
CA PRO A 87 -12.47 3.29 -5.93
C PRO A 87 -12.06 3.67 -4.50
N MET A 88 -11.26 2.87 -3.74
CA MET A 88 -10.90 3.22 -2.36
C MET A 88 -9.52 2.74 -1.89
N GLU A 89 -8.87 3.61 -1.11
CA GLU A 89 -7.66 3.40 -0.29
C GLU A 89 -7.93 2.72 1.07
N TYR A 90 -9.04 2.00 1.25
CA TYR A 90 -9.22 1.25 2.51
C TYR A 90 -8.34 -0.01 2.50
N ASP A 91 -7.19 0.11 3.18
CA ASP A 91 -6.34 -0.94 3.78
C ASP A 91 -6.23 -2.29 3.03
N ASP A 92 -5.11 -2.46 2.32
CA ASP A 92 -4.16 -3.60 2.34
C ASP A 92 -4.61 -5.07 2.26
N ALA A 93 -5.87 -5.40 1.96
CA ALA A 93 -6.28 -6.81 1.87
C ALA A 93 -6.87 -7.29 0.53
N PHE A 94 -7.48 -6.46 -0.32
CA PHE A 94 -8.31 -7.02 -1.40
C PHE A 94 -8.28 -6.25 -2.73
N ILE A 95 -7.16 -6.33 -3.46
CA ILE A 95 -7.18 -6.24 -4.93
C ILE A 95 -7.77 -7.55 -5.51
N SER A 96 -8.85 -8.07 -4.94
CA SER A 96 -9.91 -8.62 -5.77
C SER A 96 -10.56 -7.44 -6.46
N SER A 97 -10.88 -7.57 -7.73
CA SER A 97 -11.96 -6.78 -8.31
C SER A 97 -13.21 -7.09 -7.48
N ASP A 98 -13.42 -6.39 -6.36
CA ASP A 98 -14.59 -6.58 -5.54
C ASP A 98 -15.78 -6.32 -6.44
N ARG A 99 -16.47 -7.40 -6.75
CA ARG A 99 -17.65 -7.35 -7.60
C ARG A 99 -18.72 -6.68 -6.76
N TYR A 100 -18.79 -5.36 -6.86
CA TYR A 100 -19.87 -4.61 -6.26
C TYR A 100 -21.19 -5.14 -6.84
N LYS A 101 -22.20 -5.25 -5.98
CA LYS A 101 -23.55 -5.50 -6.43
C LYS A 101 -24.25 -4.17 -6.59
N ALA A 102 -24.88 -3.96 -7.73
CA ALA A 102 -25.48 -2.69 -8.08
C ALA A 102 -26.87 -2.88 -8.71
N PHE A 103 -27.67 -1.83 -8.68
CA PHE A 103 -28.91 -1.75 -9.47
C PHE A 103 -28.68 -0.77 -10.62
N MET A 104 -28.61 -1.27 -11.85
CA MET A 104 -28.52 -0.44 -13.06
C MET A 104 -29.90 0.13 -13.38
N LEU A 105 -30.08 1.43 -13.17
CA LEU A 105 -31.35 2.14 -13.39
C LEU A 105 -31.57 2.45 -14.88
N GLU A 106 -30.51 2.85 -15.57
CA GLU A 106 -30.52 3.19 -16.99
C GLU A 106 -29.27 2.63 -17.66
N GLU A 107 -29.46 1.88 -18.74
CA GLU A 107 -28.39 1.31 -19.54
C GLU A 107 -28.22 2.13 -20.82
N ASN A 108 -27.09 2.83 -20.94
CA ASN A 108 -26.69 3.54 -22.14
C ASN A 108 -25.32 3.03 -22.59
N LYS A 109 -25.31 2.09 -23.52
CA LYS A 109 -24.09 1.45 -24.02
C LYS A 109 -23.20 2.37 -24.84
N GLN A 110 -23.68 3.52 -25.28
CA GLN A 110 -22.90 4.50 -26.04
C GLN A 110 -22.55 5.74 -25.21
N GLY A 111 -22.96 5.76 -23.94
CA GLY A 111 -22.83 6.92 -23.07
C GLY A 111 -22.75 6.51 -21.62
N LYS A 112 -23.38 7.31 -20.76
CA LYS A 112 -23.36 7.12 -19.32
C LYS A 112 -24.52 6.23 -18.91
N SER A 113 -24.21 5.10 -18.31
CA SER A 113 -25.20 4.28 -17.60
C SER A 113 -25.30 4.75 -16.15
N ILE A 114 -26.47 4.59 -15.54
CA ILE A 114 -26.77 5.04 -14.18
C ILE A 114 -26.94 3.82 -13.27
N PHE A 115 -26.21 3.80 -12.16
CA PHE A 115 -26.23 2.69 -11.21
C PHE A 115 -26.54 3.19 -9.80
N VAL A 116 -27.14 2.32 -8.99
CA VAL A 116 -27.18 2.44 -7.53
C VAL A 116 -26.20 1.43 -6.95
N ILE A 117 -25.14 1.91 -6.31
CA ILE A 117 -24.17 1.08 -5.57
C ILE A 117 -24.38 1.24 -4.06
N ASN A 118 -23.93 0.26 -3.28
CA ASN A 118 -24.08 0.23 -1.81
C ASN A 118 -25.52 0.51 -1.34
N ASN A 119 -26.51 0.11 -2.14
CA ASN A 119 -27.95 0.37 -1.99
C ASN A 119 -28.41 1.84 -2.02
N THR A 120 -27.55 2.85 -1.89
CA THR A 120 -27.97 4.25 -1.71
C THR A 120 -27.35 5.24 -2.67
N GLN A 121 -26.14 4.99 -3.18
CA GLN A 121 -25.39 5.96 -3.96
C GLN A 121 -25.68 5.82 -5.44
N VAL A 122 -26.10 6.92 -6.08
CA VAL A 122 -26.32 6.96 -7.54
C VAL A 122 -25.03 7.42 -8.22
N ILE A 123 -24.52 6.61 -9.14
CA ILE A 123 -23.31 6.92 -9.90
C ILE A 123 -23.57 6.86 -11.40
N GLU A 124 -22.78 7.65 -12.15
CA GLU A 124 -22.69 7.55 -13.59
C GLU A 124 -21.39 6.83 -13.97
N ALA A 125 -21.50 5.81 -14.83
CA ALA A 125 -20.33 5.14 -15.37
C ALA A 125 -20.51 4.85 -16.86
N TYR A 126 -19.41 4.95 -17.59
CA TYR A 126 -19.33 4.51 -18.97
C TYR A 126 -18.98 3.03 -19.00
N ASP A 127 -19.45 2.33 -20.04
CA ASP A 127 -18.83 1.06 -20.39
C ASP A 127 -17.33 1.31 -20.63
N LYS A 128 -16.48 0.47 -20.03
CA LYS A 128 -15.03 0.65 -20.06
C LYS A 128 -14.49 0.81 -21.48
N ASP A 129 -14.92 -0.04 -22.40
CA ASP A 129 -14.39 -0.06 -23.77
C ASP A 129 -14.80 1.21 -24.52
N ILE A 130 -15.99 1.74 -24.21
CA ILE A 130 -16.49 3.01 -24.76
C ILE A 130 -15.68 4.18 -24.21
N LEU A 131 -15.42 4.23 -22.90
CA LEU A 131 -14.62 5.29 -22.31
C LEU A 131 -13.19 5.28 -22.86
N GLU A 132 -12.60 4.10 -23.05
CA GLU A 132 -11.30 3.98 -23.70
C GLU A 132 -11.29 4.51 -25.14
N ASN A 133 -12.35 4.26 -25.91
CA ASN A 133 -12.48 4.82 -27.26
C ASN A 133 -12.63 6.34 -27.25
N ILE A 134 -13.47 6.88 -26.36
CA ILE A 134 -13.60 8.34 -26.18
C ILE A 134 -12.23 8.95 -25.83
N ARG A 135 -11.49 8.34 -24.91
CA ARG A 135 -10.14 8.80 -24.53
C ARG A 135 -9.15 8.75 -25.70
N LYS A 136 -9.19 7.70 -26.53
CA LYS A 136 -8.34 7.59 -27.72
C LYS A 136 -8.67 8.69 -28.74
N GLU A 137 -9.95 8.91 -29.04
CA GLU A 137 -10.40 9.97 -29.96
C GLU A 137 -9.99 11.36 -29.46
N GLU A 138 -10.16 11.64 -28.17
CA GLU A 138 -9.75 12.90 -27.56
C GLU A 138 -8.22 13.09 -27.58
N ALA A 139 -7.45 12.04 -27.33
CA ALA A 139 -5.99 12.10 -27.42
C ALA A 139 -5.53 12.36 -28.86
N GLU A 140 -6.15 11.72 -29.85
CA GLU A 140 -5.89 11.99 -31.26
C GLU A 140 -6.25 13.43 -31.65
N GLU A 141 -7.37 13.96 -31.13
CA GLU A 141 -7.77 15.35 -31.35
C GLU A 141 -6.78 16.33 -30.71
N GLN A 142 -6.36 16.08 -29.47
CA GLN A 142 -5.33 16.88 -28.80
C GLN A 142 -4.02 16.86 -29.57
N LYS A 143 -3.60 15.69 -30.09
CA LYS A 143 -2.42 15.55 -30.95
C LYS A 143 -2.56 16.36 -32.24
N LYS A 144 -3.73 16.33 -32.89
CA LYS A 144 -4.03 17.17 -34.08
C LYS A 144 -3.98 18.67 -33.76
N GLN A 145 -4.31 19.06 -32.52
CA GLN A 145 -4.21 20.43 -32.02
C GLN A 145 -2.78 20.82 -31.57
N GLY A 146 -1.80 19.91 -31.67
CA GLY A 146 -0.43 20.16 -31.19
C GLY A 146 -0.31 20.27 -29.67
N LYS A 147 -1.34 19.83 -28.93
CA LYS A 147 -1.27 19.74 -27.47
C LYS A 147 -0.53 18.47 -27.10
N GLU A 148 0.38 18.59 -26.14
CA GLU A 148 1.06 17.45 -25.56
C GLU A 148 0.03 16.56 -24.86
N ILE A 149 -0.08 15.30 -25.28
CA ILE A 149 -0.94 14.33 -24.61
C ILE A 149 -0.26 13.99 -23.30
N ASN A 150 -0.84 14.44 -22.19
CA ASN A 150 -0.35 14.02 -20.89
C ASN A 150 -0.79 12.57 -20.63
N GLN A 151 0.09 11.60 -20.91
CA GLN A 151 -0.20 10.18 -20.76
C GLN A 151 -0.34 9.75 -19.29
N TYR A 152 0.07 10.58 -18.34
CA TYR A 152 0.12 10.24 -16.91
C TYR A 152 -1.25 10.19 -16.24
N PHE A 153 -2.27 10.81 -16.82
CA PHE A 153 -3.60 10.88 -16.21
C PHE A 153 -4.49 9.66 -16.45
N ARG A 154 -3.93 8.53 -16.91
CA ARG A 154 -4.68 7.28 -17.06
C ARG A 154 -5.12 6.65 -15.73
N TYR A 155 -4.55 7.10 -14.61
CA TYR A 155 -4.88 6.59 -13.28
C TYR A 155 -5.06 7.75 -12.31
N GLY A 156 -6.16 8.51 -12.46
CA GLY A 156 -6.64 9.34 -11.36
C GLY A 156 -6.85 8.45 -10.13
N TYR A 157 -6.56 9.01 -8.96
CA TYR A 157 -6.55 8.32 -7.65
C TYR A 157 -7.88 7.57 -7.32
N TYR A 158 -8.96 7.84 -8.07
CA TYR A 158 -10.29 7.25 -7.91
C TYR A 158 -10.85 6.56 -9.17
N GLY A 159 -9.99 6.17 -10.13
CA GLY A 159 -10.44 5.51 -11.37
C GLY A 159 -11.24 6.41 -12.34
N SER A 160 -11.39 7.70 -12.03
CA SER A 160 -11.89 8.73 -12.96
C SER A 160 -10.77 9.30 -13.81
N ASP A 161 -11.09 9.74 -15.04
CA ASP A 161 -10.17 10.60 -15.79
C ASP A 161 -10.26 12.07 -15.36
N GLU A 162 -9.45 12.94 -15.99
CA GLU A 162 -9.41 14.38 -15.76
C GLU A 162 -10.78 15.08 -15.89
N LYS A 163 -11.71 14.48 -16.64
CA LYS A 163 -13.07 15.00 -16.83
C LYS A 163 -14.06 14.40 -15.83
N GLY A 164 -13.58 13.65 -14.84
CA GLY A 164 -14.38 12.95 -13.84
C GLY A 164 -15.12 11.71 -14.37
N ARG A 165 -14.79 11.23 -15.59
CA ARG A 165 -15.50 10.07 -16.18
C ARG A 165 -14.95 8.77 -15.63
N ARG A 166 -15.86 7.91 -15.17
CA ARG A 166 -15.55 6.58 -14.61
C ARG A 166 -15.86 5.50 -15.63
N GLY A 167 -14.93 4.56 -15.79
CA GLY A 167 -15.13 3.35 -16.59
C GLY A 167 -15.61 2.21 -15.69
N ALA A 168 -16.53 1.39 -16.17
CA ALA A 168 -16.98 0.19 -15.47
C ALA A 168 -17.34 -0.93 -16.43
N LYS A 169 -17.35 -2.15 -15.91
CA LYS A 169 -17.95 -3.33 -16.54
C LYS A 169 -19.06 -3.87 -15.66
N TRP A 170 -20.12 -4.37 -16.27
CA TRP A 170 -21.22 -4.98 -15.52
C TRP A 170 -21.85 -6.17 -16.25
N LYS A 171 -22.44 -7.07 -15.46
CA LYS A 171 -23.22 -8.21 -15.96
C LYS A 171 -24.45 -8.42 -15.09
N VAL A 172 -25.56 -8.88 -15.68
CA VAL A 172 -26.76 -9.24 -14.91
C VAL A 172 -26.39 -10.29 -13.86
N ALA A 173 -26.87 -10.09 -12.63
CA ALA A 173 -26.63 -10.98 -11.50
C ALA A 173 -27.95 -11.61 -11.01
N ASP A 174 -27.86 -12.79 -10.41
CA ASP A 174 -29.00 -13.46 -9.80
C ASP A 174 -29.29 -12.86 -8.42
N PHE A 175 -30.20 -11.88 -8.39
CA PHE A 175 -30.54 -11.19 -7.15
C PHE A 175 -31.18 -12.11 -6.11
N LYS A 176 -31.99 -13.08 -6.56
CA LYS A 176 -32.68 -14.00 -5.65
C LYS A 176 -31.67 -14.89 -4.94
N LYS A 177 -30.70 -15.44 -5.68
CA LYS A 177 -29.60 -16.21 -5.09
C LYS A 177 -28.81 -15.38 -4.07
N ASP A 178 -28.40 -14.16 -4.44
CA ASP A 178 -27.66 -13.28 -3.53
C ASP A 178 -28.45 -12.91 -2.26
N LEU A 179 -29.78 -12.83 -2.33
CA LEU A 179 -30.63 -12.64 -1.15
C LEU A 179 -30.61 -13.87 -0.23
N GLU A 180 -30.71 -15.08 -0.78
CA GLU A 180 -30.62 -16.32 0.01
C GLU A 180 -29.24 -16.49 0.66
N ASP A 181 -28.16 -16.19 -0.10
CA ASP A 181 -26.78 -16.23 0.40
C ASP A 181 -26.56 -15.24 1.57
N LYS A 182 -27.32 -14.14 1.63
CA LYS A 182 -27.33 -13.19 2.76
C LYS A 182 -28.22 -13.63 3.93
N ILE A 183 -29.32 -14.33 3.66
CA ILE A 183 -30.25 -14.82 4.69
C ILE A 183 -29.64 -16.00 5.46
N GLU A 184 -28.95 -16.91 4.77
CA GLU A 184 -28.45 -18.16 5.37
C GLU A 184 -27.49 -17.95 6.56
N PRO A 185 -26.50 -17.04 6.51
CA PRO A 185 -25.56 -16.82 7.62
C PRO A 185 -26.18 -16.15 8.84
N LEU A 186 -27.15 -15.24 8.64
CA LEU A 186 -27.81 -14.50 9.73
C LEU A 186 -28.54 -15.42 10.71
N GLY A 187 -28.97 -16.60 10.26
CA GLY A 187 -29.59 -17.61 11.10
C GLY A 187 -28.60 -18.53 11.85
N LYS A 188 -27.30 -18.43 11.60
CA LYS A 188 -26.26 -19.33 12.15
C LYS A 188 -25.28 -18.66 13.11
N HIS A 189 -25.14 -17.33 13.07
CA HIS A 189 -24.12 -16.60 13.84
C HIS A 189 -24.77 -15.59 14.80
N GLU A 190 -24.97 -15.97 16.06
CA GLU A 190 -25.58 -15.09 17.07
C GLU A 190 -24.65 -13.98 17.59
N ASN A 191 -23.34 -13.96 17.26
CA ASN A 191 -22.37 -13.03 17.87
C ASN A 191 -21.34 -12.42 16.92
N ASP A 192 -21.45 -12.60 15.61
CA ASP A 192 -20.47 -12.02 14.68
C ASP A 192 -20.84 -10.55 14.37
N ARG A 193 -20.09 -9.60 14.95
CA ARG A 193 -20.32 -8.15 14.85
C ARG A 193 -19.97 -7.55 13.49
N THR A 194 -19.74 -8.38 12.47
CA THR A 194 -19.23 -7.97 11.16
C THR A 194 -20.34 -7.58 10.17
N TYR A 195 -21.61 -7.76 10.49
CA TYR A 195 -22.71 -7.44 9.58
C TYR A 195 -23.16 -5.96 9.66
N GLU A 196 -23.25 -5.29 8.52
CA GLU A 196 -23.89 -3.98 8.36
C GLU A 196 -25.43 -4.14 8.27
N PHE A 197 -26.08 -4.32 9.42
CA PHE A 197 -27.52 -4.61 9.50
C PHE A 197 -28.41 -3.56 8.81
N GLY A 198 -28.06 -2.28 8.90
CA GLY A 198 -28.73 -1.21 8.15
C GLY A 198 -28.71 -1.44 6.63
N SER A 199 -27.54 -1.81 6.06
CA SER A 199 -27.37 -2.06 4.62
C SER A 199 -28.19 -3.27 4.15
N LEU A 200 -28.26 -4.32 4.97
CA LEU A 200 -29.11 -5.49 4.70
C LEU A 200 -30.60 -5.12 4.67
N LEU A 201 -31.05 -4.23 5.57
CA LEU A 201 -32.43 -3.76 5.59
C LEU A 201 -32.77 -2.91 4.35
N LEU A 202 -31.84 -2.09 3.86
CA LEU A 202 -32.00 -1.36 2.59
C LEU A 202 -32.01 -2.31 1.38
N THR A 203 -31.21 -3.37 1.40
CA THR A 203 -31.26 -4.45 0.40
C THR A 203 -32.65 -5.11 0.37
N ALA A 204 -33.24 -5.38 1.54
CA ALA A 204 -34.59 -5.93 1.64
C ALA A 204 -35.65 -4.97 1.06
N ALA A 205 -35.51 -3.65 1.29
CA ALA A 205 -36.40 -2.66 0.71
C ALA A 205 -36.37 -2.69 -0.84
N HIS A 206 -35.17 -2.76 -1.43
CA HIS A 206 -34.98 -2.92 -2.87
C HIS A 206 -35.55 -4.23 -3.42
N ALA A 207 -35.35 -5.34 -2.71
CA ALA A 207 -35.95 -6.63 -3.04
C ALA A 207 -37.48 -6.55 -3.08
N TYR A 208 -38.09 -5.93 -2.08
CA TYR A 208 -39.53 -5.74 -2.03
C TYR A 208 -40.03 -4.88 -3.20
N ARG A 209 -39.34 -3.78 -3.51
CA ARG A 209 -39.66 -2.85 -4.60
C ARG A 209 -39.56 -3.51 -5.99
N LEU A 210 -38.64 -4.46 -6.16
CA LEU A 210 -38.46 -5.26 -7.37
C LEU A 210 -39.41 -6.46 -7.49
N GLY A 211 -40.25 -6.71 -6.47
CA GLY A 211 -41.25 -7.78 -6.49
C GLY A 211 -40.84 -9.06 -5.76
N TYR A 212 -39.64 -9.14 -5.19
CA TYR A 212 -39.16 -10.26 -4.36
C TYR A 212 -39.67 -10.14 -2.92
N LYS A 213 -40.99 -10.08 -2.76
CA LYS A 213 -41.63 -9.72 -1.48
C LYS A 213 -41.37 -10.73 -0.36
N ASP A 214 -41.37 -12.01 -0.68
CA ASP A 214 -41.17 -13.07 0.32
C ASP A 214 -39.72 -13.09 0.81
N GLU A 215 -38.75 -13.01 -0.11
CA GLU A 215 -37.32 -12.94 0.21
C GLU A 215 -36.97 -11.67 0.98
N ALA A 216 -37.54 -10.52 0.59
CA ALA A 216 -37.37 -9.25 1.30
C ALA A 216 -37.85 -9.33 2.75
N ASN A 217 -39.05 -9.87 2.97
CA ASN A 217 -39.62 -10.01 4.31
C ASN A 217 -38.84 -11.03 5.16
N ARG A 218 -38.33 -12.11 4.55
CA ARG A 218 -37.44 -13.07 5.24
C ARG A 218 -36.12 -12.42 5.66
N LEU A 219 -35.50 -11.63 4.79
CA LEU A 219 -34.26 -10.93 5.11
C LEU A 219 -34.45 -9.91 6.24
N ALA A 220 -35.52 -9.11 6.19
CA ALA A 220 -35.82 -8.16 7.28
C ALA A 220 -36.14 -8.86 8.61
N ASP A 221 -36.89 -9.96 8.58
CA ASP A 221 -37.18 -10.76 9.78
C ASP A 221 -35.90 -11.39 10.37
N ALA A 222 -35.00 -11.89 9.52
CA ALA A 222 -33.69 -12.38 9.94
C ALA A 222 -32.86 -11.26 10.60
N VAL A 223 -32.78 -10.08 9.97
CA VAL A 223 -32.09 -8.91 10.54
C VAL A 223 -32.67 -8.53 11.91
N PHE A 224 -33.99 -8.48 12.05
CA PHE A 224 -34.65 -8.09 13.31
C PHE A 224 -34.60 -9.15 14.41
N LYS A 225 -34.34 -10.41 14.07
CA LYS A 225 -34.07 -11.48 15.04
C LYS A 225 -32.63 -11.43 15.53
N SER A 226 -31.69 -11.08 14.65
CA SER A 226 -30.26 -11.03 14.96
C SER A 226 -29.80 -9.67 15.52
N TYR A 227 -30.56 -8.59 15.34
CA TYR A 227 -30.19 -7.24 15.74
C TYR A 227 -31.40 -6.39 16.20
N PRO A 228 -31.26 -5.50 17.21
CA PRO A 228 -32.37 -4.69 17.70
C PRO A 228 -33.04 -3.89 16.57
N PRO A 229 -34.37 -4.04 16.34
CA PRO A 229 -35.03 -3.44 15.18
C PRO A 229 -34.87 -1.92 15.06
N GLN A 230 -34.88 -1.22 16.20
CA GLN A 230 -34.67 0.23 16.22
C GLN A 230 -33.25 0.62 15.76
N GLN A 231 -32.23 -0.16 16.12
CA GLN A 231 -30.84 0.10 15.72
C GLN A 231 -30.66 -0.20 14.22
N ALA A 232 -31.16 -1.33 13.71
CA ALA A 232 -31.13 -1.63 12.27
C ALA A 232 -31.81 -0.53 11.43
N VAL A 233 -32.97 -0.04 11.86
CA VAL A 233 -33.69 1.05 11.18
C VAL A 233 -32.91 2.37 11.28
N THR A 234 -32.32 2.67 12.44
CA THR A 234 -31.49 3.86 12.65
C THR A 234 -30.28 3.84 11.72
N GLU A 235 -29.53 2.74 11.68
CA GLU A 235 -28.40 2.58 10.76
C GLU A 235 -28.82 2.72 9.29
N ALA A 236 -29.94 2.11 8.88
CA ALA A 236 -30.47 2.26 7.52
C ALA A 236 -30.80 3.73 7.17
N ILE A 237 -31.35 4.50 8.12
CA ILE A 237 -31.59 5.93 7.94
C ILE A 237 -30.26 6.69 7.82
N GLY A 238 -29.28 6.37 8.67
CA GLY A 238 -27.94 6.94 8.64
C GLY A 238 -27.25 6.74 7.29
N ILE A 239 -27.28 5.53 6.74
CA ILE A 239 -26.69 5.19 5.43
C ILE A 239 -27.37 5.99 4.28
N ILE A 240 -28.69 6.18 4.33
CA ILE A 240 -29.39 7.02 3.32
C ILE A 240 -28.98 8.49 3.46
N ALA A 241 -28.92 8.99 4.70
CA ALA A 241 -28.53 10.38 4.97
C ALA A 241 -27.12 10.66 4.46
N GLU A 242 -26.19 9.74 4.72
CA GLU A 242 -24.79 9.83 4.30
C GLU A 242 -24.66 9.86 2.79
N ALA A 243 -25.30 8.93 2.08
CA ALA A 243 -25.27 8.93 0.62
C ALA A 243 -25.85 10.22 -0.01
N LYS A 244 -26.85 10.83 0.64
CA LYS A 244 -27.42 12.10 0.19
C LYS A 244 -26.54 13.30 0.51
N TYR A 245 -25.78 13.22 1.59
CA TYR A 245 -24.76 14.19 1.93
C TYR A 245 -23.57 14.13 0.97
N GLU A 246 -23.08 12.94 0.64
CA GLU A 246 -22.05 12.73 -0.39
C GLU A 246 -22.49 13.25 -1.77
N GLU A 247 -23.74 13.02 -2.18
CA GLU A 247 -24.29 13.56 -3.43
C GLU A 247 -24.21 15.10 -3.46
N ALA A 248 -24.48 15.75 -2.33
CA ALA A 248 -24.39 17.20 -2.19
C ALA A 248 -22.93 17.69 -2.27
N LEU A 249 -22.00 16.96 -1.65
CA LEU A 249 -20.56 17.25 -1.73
C LEU A 249 -20.02 17.09 -3.15
N ASP A 250 -20.32 15.98 -3.83
CA ASP A 250 -19.87 15.71 -5.19
C ASP A 250 -20.32 16.83 -6.16
N LYS A 251 -21.59 17.25 -6.02
CA LYS A 251 -22.13 18.38 -6.77
C LYS A 251 -21.40 19.69 -6.43
N PHE A 252 -21.17 19.95 -5.14
CA PHE A 252 -20.41 21.12 -4.70
C PHE A 252 -18.99 21.13 -5.25
N TYR A 253 -18.28 20.01 -5.28
CA TYR A 253 -16.93 19.98 -5.86
C TYR A 253 -16.95 20.10 -7.39
N ALA A 254 -18.05 19.73 -8.05
CA ALA A 254 -18.21 19.90 -9.48
C ALA A 254 -18.45 21.38 -9.88
N ASP A 255 -19.29 22.12 -9.15
CA ASP A 255 -19.70 23.48 -9.52
C ASP A 255 -19.12 24.60 -8.63
N GLY A 256 -18.64 24.25 -7.44
CA GLY A 256 -18.13 25.16 -6.43
C GLY A 256 -19.17 26.13 -5.85
N ASN A 257 -20.46 25.80 -5.87
CA ASN A 257 -21.56 26.68 -5.51
C ASN A 257 -21.94 26.57 -4.02
N TRP A 258 -21.37 27.44 -3.19
CA TRP A 258 -21.65 27.49 -1.75
C TRP A 258 -23.12 27.73 -1.39
N ILE A 259 -23.84 28.56 -2.17
CA ILE A 259 -25.25 28.87 -1.90
C ILE A 259 -26.10 27.62 -2.05
N GLU A 260 -25.88 26.87 -3.14
CA GLU A 260 -26.62 25.65 -3.42
C GLU A 260 -26.25 24.54 -2.43
N PHE A 261 -24.96 24.40 -2.11
CA PHE A 261 -24.49 23.42 -1.13
C PHE A 261 -25.09 23.66 0.25
N SER A 262 -25.06 24.91 0.76
CA SER A 262 -25.67 25.28 2.04
C SER A 262 -27.17 24.93 2.10
N LYS A 263 -27.92 25.23 1.04
CA LYS A 263 -29.35 24.89 0.96
C LYS A 263 -29.60 23.39 0.97
N GLN A 264 -28.74 22.62 0.31
CA GLN A 264 -28.84 21.16 0.31
C GLN A 264 -28.58 20.61 1.73
N LEU A 265 -27.55 21.10 2.43
CA LEU A 265 -27.30 20.70 3.81
C LEU A 265 -28.47 21.03 4.74
N GLU A 266 -29.04 22.24 4.66
CA GLU A 266 -30.24 22.62 5.43
C GLU A 266 -31.42 21.68 5.15
N LYS A 267 -31.64 21.32 3.87
CA LYS A 267 -32.70 20.38 3.47
C LYS A 267 -32.46 18.98 4.03
N LEU A 268 -31.23 18.47 3.98
CA LEU A 268 -30.87 17.18 4.56
C LEU A 268 -31.10 17.20 6.07
N LEU A 269 -30.66 18.27 6.74
CA LEU A 269 -30.85 18.45 8.17
C LEU A 269 -32.32 18.60 8.57
N ALA A 270 -33.18 19.15 7.70
CA ALA A 270 -34.63 19.17 7.94
C ALA A 270 -35.29 17.79 7.76
N THR A 271 -34.75 16.98 6.84
CA THR A 271 -35.27 15.65 6.48
C THR A 271 -34.87 14.58 7.52
N PHE A 272 -33.59 14.53 7.88
CA PHE A 272 -33.00 13.51 8.75
C PHE A 272 -32.85 14.03 10.19
N LYS A 273 -33.97 14.17 10.88
CA LYS A 273 -34.01 14.71 12.26
C LYS A 273 -33.42 13.76 13.31
N SER A 274 -33.37 12.47 13.02
CA SER A 274 -32.81 11.41 13.87
C SER A 274 -32.26 10.28 13.01
N GLY A 275 -31.45 9.40 13.61
CA GLY A 275 -30.90 8.21 12.96
C GLY A 275 -29.65 8.44 12.10
N TRP A 276 -29.23 9.69 11.92
CA TRP A 276 -27.96 10.02 11.26
C TRP A 276 -26.93 10.40 12.32
N ASN A 277 -25.96 9.51 12.55
CA ASN A 277 -24.94 9.67 13.59
C ASN A 277 -24.12 10.94 13.38
N GLU A 278 -23.76 11.25 12.13
CA GLU A 278 -22.93 12.40 11.76
C GLU A 278 -23.68 13.73 11.67
N ARG A 279 -25.00 13.71 11.90
CA ARG A 279 -25.86 14.91 11.85
C ARG A 279 -25.27 16.12 12.61
N PRO A 280 -24.78 16.01 13.86
CA PRO A 280 -24.24 17.15 14.58
C PRO A 280 -23.07 17.82 13.85
N ALA A 281 -22.16 17.02 13.29
CA ALA A 281 -21.04 17.52 12.49
C ALA A 281 -21.50 18.20 11.21
N VAL A 282 -22.50 17.63 10.52
CA VAL A 282 -23.06 18.23 9.31
C VAL A 282 -23.83 19.52 9.61
N MET A 283 -24.43 19.67 10.79
CA MET A 283 -24.98 20.97 11.24
C MET A 283 -23.89 22.03 11.32
N MET A 284 -22.75 21.71 11.93
CA MET A 284 -21.60 22.62 11.98
C MET A 284 -21.08 22.97 10.58
N LEU A 285 -21.05 22.00 9.67
CA LEU A 285 -20.68 22.27 8.27
C LEU A 285 -21.70 23.15 7.56
N ALA A 286 -23.00 22.95 7.78
CA ALA A 286 -24.05 23.76 7.17
C ALA A 286 -23.94 25.24 7.59
N GLU A 287 -23.67 25.51 8.86
CA GLU A 287 -23.42 26.86 9.37
C GLU A 287 -22.21 27.51 8.68
N LYS A 288 -21.11 26.76 8.52
CA LYS A 288 -19.91 27.23 7.81
C LYS A 288 -20.20 27.45 6.32
N ALA A 289 -20.90 26.54 5.65
CA ALA A 289 -21.28 26.67 4.24
C ALA A 289 -22.19 27.88 4.00
N ALA A 290 -23.13 28.17 4.90
CA ALA A 290 -23.98 29.36 4.86
C ALA A 290 -23.15 30.65 4.98
N LYS A 291 -22.16 30.65 5.88
CA LYS A 291 -21.18 31.74 6.01
C LYS A 291 -20.42 31.95 4.69
N MET A 292 -19.93 30.87 4.07
CA MET A 292 -19.25 30.91 2.78
C MET A 292 -20.15 31.43 1.65
N ALA A 293 -21.42 31.04 1.63
CA ALA A 293 -22.42 31.51 0.68
C ALA A 293 -22.72 33.02 0.81
N SER A 294 -22.53 33.59 2.00
CA SER A 294 -22.73 35.02 2.26
C SER A 294 -21.58 35.92 1.77
N TYR A 295 -20.40 35.34 1.51
CA TYR A 295 -19.22 36.09 1.10
C TYR A 295 -19.29 36.49 -0.37
N THR A 296 -19.29 37.81 -0.61
CA THR A 296 -19.17 38.38 -1.97
C THR A 296 -17.71 38.50 -2.44
N LYS A 297 -16.76 38.49 -1.49
CA LYS A 297 -15.32 38.50 -1.71
C LYS A 297 -14.64 37.59 -0.68
N VAL A 298 -13.45 37.10 -1.02
CA VAL A 298 -12.60 36.37 -0.08
C VAL A 298 -12.34 37.27 1.13
N LEU A 299 -12.58 36.75 2.34
CA LEU A 299 -12.33 37.50 3.57
C LEU A 299 -10.82 37.69 3.73
N GLU A 300 -10.42 38.95 3.96
CA GLU A 300 -9.05 39.26 4.33
C GLU A 300 -8.73 38.63 5.68
N LEU A 301 -7.54 38.08 5.82
CA LEU A 301 -7.13 37.43 7.06
C LEU A 301 -6.87 38.49 8.14
N GLU A 302 -7.54 38.35 9.28
CA GLU A 302 -7.29 39.16 10.46
C GLU A 302 -6.23 38.51 11.35
N GLY A 303 -5.38 39.32 11.98
CA GLY A 303 -4.31 38.82 12.83
C GLY A 303 -3.32 39.90 13.19
N LYS A 304 -2.70 39.73 14.36
CA LYS A 304 -1.58 40.57 14.78
C LYS A 304 -0.36 40.21 13.92
N ASP A 305 0.45 41.22 13.58
CA ASP A 305 1.73 41.06 12.90
C ASP A 305 1.67 40.43 11.48
N LEU A 306 0.49 40.44 10.83
CA LEU A 306 0.35 40.01 9.43
C LEU A 306 0.88 41.07 8.46
N THR A 307 1.81 40.66 7.59
CA THR A 307 2.34 41.46 6.49
C THR A 307 1.40 41.48 5.28
N ASP A 308 1.65 42.38 4.31
CA ASP A 308 0.89 42.40 3.05
C ASP A 308 1.02 41.10 2.27
N GLU A 309 2.19 40.46 2.31
CA GLU A 309 2.41 39.17 1.68
C GLU A 309 1.63 38.04 2.38
N ASP A 310 1.45 38.11 3.71
CA ASP A 310 0.59 37.16 4.44
C ASP A 310 -0.86 37.26 4.00
N ARG A 311 -1.37 38.49 3.91
CA ARG A 311 -2.74 38.75 3.43
C ARG A 311 -2.91 38.26 2.00
N LYS A 312 -1.91 38.49 1.14
CA LYS A 312 -1.90 38.02 -0.24
C LYS A 312 -1.92 36.49 -0.33
N LEU A 313 -1.03 35.80 0.39
CA LEU A 313 -0.99 34.33 0.42
C LEU A 313 -2.30 33.74 0.97
N ALA A 314 -2.89 34.34 1.99
CA ALA A 314 -4.19 33.90 2.53
C ALA A 314 -5.32 34.02 1.49
N VAL A 315 -5.30 35.08 0.66
CA VAL A 315 -6.25 35.26 -0.44
C VAL A 315 -5.99 34.26 -1.57
N GLU A 316 -4.73 33.99 -1.89
CA GLU A 316 -4.36 32.98 -2.89
C GLU A 316 -4.76 31.56 -2.44
N LEU A 317 -4.54 31.22 -1.16
CA LEU A 317 -4.99 29.96 -0.55
C LEU A 317 -6.51 29.80 -0.60
N ALA A 318 -7.29 30.88 -0.50
CA ALA A 318 -8.74 30.79 -0.69
C ALA A 318 -9.14 30.40 -2.13
N GLY A 319 -8.23 30.59 -3.10
CA GLY A 319 -8.35 30.12 -4.48
C GLY A 319 -7.82 28.70 -4.72
N PHE A 320 -7.27 28.05 -3.69
CA PHE A 320 -6.71 26.70 -3.74
C PHE A 320 -7.75 25.70 -4.25
N GLY A 321 -7.36 24.88 -5.23
CA GLY A 321 -8.20 23.79 -5.73
C GLY A 321 -9.34 24.14 -6.66
N ARG A 322 -9.36 25.32 -7.29
CA ARG A 322 -10.26 25.54 -8.43
C ARG A 322 -9.94 24.52 -9.54
N ARG A 323 -10.82 23.52 -9.70
CA ARG A 323 -10.69 22.44 -10.71
C ARG A 323 -10.38 23.00 -12.10
N GLY A 324 -9.43 22.38 -12.81
CA GLY A 324 -9.19 22.62 -14.24
C GLY A 324 -7.75 22.98 -14.65
N GLY A 325 -6.74 22.81 -13.79
CA GLY A 325 -5.35 23.04 -14.19
C GLY A 325 -4.34 22.18 -13.43
N VAL A 326 -3.24 21.85 -14.11
CA VAL A 326 -2.05 21.12 -13.59
C VAL A 326 -1.56 21.67 -12.23
N LYS A 327 -1.82 22.96 -11.96
CA LYS A 327 -1.44 23.66 -10.74
C LYS A 327 -2.02 23.07 -9.44
N VAL A 328 -3.27 22.56 -9.46
CA VAL A 328 -3.91 22.02 -8.24
C VAL A 328 -3.23 20.76 -7.75
N GLN A 329 -2.73 19.93 -8.67
CA GLN A 329 -2.04 18.70 -8.31
C GLN A 329 -0.68 19.00 -7.66
N TYR A 330 0.11 19.92 -8.21
CA TYR A 330 1.38 20.33 -7.59
C TYR A 330 1.17 20.89 -6.19
N ASP A 331 0.17 21.74 -6.02
CA ASP A 331 -0.24 22.30 -4.73
C ASP A 331 -0.61 21.18 -3.72
N LEU A 332 -1.30 20.12 -4.16
CA LEU A 332 -1.64 18.94 -3.32
C LEU A 332 -0.43 18.03 -3.05
N GLU A 333 0.43 17.81 -4.04
CA GLU A 333 1.66 17.04 -3.91
C GLU A 333 2.62 17.72 -2.92
N SER A 334 2.78 19.05 -3.00
CA SER A 334 3.56 19.83 -2.02
C SER A 334 3.00 19.72 -0.59
N LEU A 335 1.68 19.52 -0.43
CA LEU A 335 1.06 19.23 0.87
C LEU A 335 1.29 17.78 1.32
N ALA A 336 1.14 16.80 0.42
CA ALA A 336 1.26 15.37 0.76
C ALA A 336 2.65 15.01 1.30
N VAL A 337 3.70 15.72 0.85
CA VAL A 337 5.09 15.50 1.30
C VAL A 337 5.34 16.03 2.74
N LEU A 338 4.42 16.78 3.34
CA LEU A 338 4.61 17.44 4.64
C LEU A 338 4.77 16.49 5.83
N TYR A 339 4.29 15.25 5.74
CA TYR A 339 4.22 14.35 6.90
C TYR A 339 5.56 14.09 7.59
N ASN A 340 6.70 14.35 6.93
CA ASN A 340 8.04 14.16 7.49
C ASN A 340 9.00 15.36 7.31
N GLU A 341 8.53 16.49 6.77
CA GLU A 341 9.41 17.62 6.43
C GLU A 341 9.35 18.73 7.50
N LEU A 342 10.46 18.95 8.22
CA LEU A 342 10.62 20.14 9.06
C LEU A 342 11.00 21.35 8.17
N TRP A 343 10.02 21.85 7.43
CA TRP A 343 10.20 22.90 6.42
C TRP A 343 10.72 24.24 6.97
N ILE A 344 10.64 24.47 8.29
CA ILE A 344 11.22 25.64 8.95
C ILE A 344 12.76 25.65 8.89
N LEU A 345 13.35 24.47 8.65
CA LEU A 345 14.76 24.22 8.40
C LEU A 345 14.93 23.81 6.92
N PRO A 346 14.77 24.73 5.95
CA PRO A 346 14.79 24.37 4.55
C PRO A 346 16.17 23.81 4.18
N VAL A 347 16.21 22.53 3.86
CA VAL A 347 17.36 21.95 3.17
C VAL A 347 17.21 22.41 1.73
N GLU A 348 18.18 23.14 1.16
CA GLU A 348 18.11 23.52 -0.26
C GLU A 348 17.77 22.26 -1.06
N SER A 349 16.56 22.21 -1.62
CA SER A 349 16.15 21.07 -2.40
C SER A 349 16.99 21.09 -3.68
N SER A 350 17.40 19.92 -4.15
CA SER A 350 18.03 19.78 -5.47
C SER A 350 17.16 20.32 -6.61
N ASP A 351 15.88 20.59 -6.32
CA ASP A 351 14.82 20.98 -7.26
C ASP A 351 14.92 22.44 -7.72
N ASP A 352 15.73 23.30 -7.07
CA ASP A 352 16.02 24.66 -7.57
C ASP A 352 16.65 24.65 -8.99
N LYS A 353 17.08 23.49 -9.49
CA LYS A 353 17.61 23.29 -10.85
C LYS A 353 16.56 22.88 -11.89
N ALA A 354 15.34 22.55 -11.49
CA ALA A 354 14.25 22.25 -12.41
C ALA A 354 13.64 23.56 -12.93
N GLY A 355 14.25 24.13 -13.97
CA GLY A 355 13.84 25.40 -14.57
C GLY A 355 12.34 25.48 -14.85
N ASP A 356 11.76 26.65 -14.56
CA ASP A 356 10.41 27.10 -14.92
C ASP A 356 9.19 26.34 -14.35
N ILE A 357 9.34 25.46 -13.35
CA ILE A 357 8.15 24.94 -12.67
C ILE A 357 7.53 26.06 -11.82
N HIS A 358 6.24 26.32 -12.04
CA HIS A 358 5.48 27.32 -11.28
C HIS A 358 5.53 27.00 -9.77
N GLU A 359 6.22 27.83 -8.99
CA GLU A 359 6.29 27.73 -7.52
C GLU A 359 4.87 27.70 -6.92
N SER A 360 4.56 26.64 -6.16
CA SER A 360 3.24 26.43 -5.56
C SER A 360 2.99 27.45 -4.43
N ILE A 361 1.72 27.63 -4.02
CA ILE A 361 1.43 28.55 -2.89
C ILE A 361 2.06 28.01 -1.61
N ILE A 362 2.07 26.69 -1.47
CA ILE A 362 2.63 25.98 -0.32
C ILE A 362 4.15 26.12 -0.29
N ASP A 363 4.84 26.00 -1.42
CA ASP A 363 6.30 26.17 -1.48
C ASP A 363 6.71 27.61 -1.13
N ARG A 364 5.93 28.61 -1.54
CA ARG A 364 6.15 30.01 -1.14
C ARG A 364 6.00 30.20 0.37
N ILE A 365 5.03 29.52 0.99
CA ILE A 365 4.86 29.54 2.46
C ILE A 365 6.05 28.86 3.14
N LYS A 366 6.49 27.69 2.65
CA LYS A 366 7.65 26.95 3.18
C LYS A 366 8.93 27.77 3.10
N LYS A 367 9.23 28.33 1.92
CA LYS A 367 10.45 29.10 1.62
C LYS A 367 10.61 30.35 2.49
N ARG A 368 9.50 30.92 2.96
CA ARG A 368 9.50 32.05 3.91
C ARG A 368 9.90 31.64 5.34
N GLY A 369 9.88 30.35 5.68
CA GLY A 369 10.32 29.82 6.98
C GLY A 369 9.55 30.44 8.16
N MET A 370 10.27 30.84 9.21
CA MET A 370 9.69 31.45 10.43
C MET A 370 8.78 32.66 10.16
N LYS A 371 8.99 33.38 9.04
CA LYS A 371 8.14 34.52 8.66
C LYS A 371 6.73 34.11 8.24
N SER A 372 6.46 32.82 8.02
CA SER A 372 5.13 32.30 7.70
C SER A 372 4.32 31.92 8.93
N ILE A 373 4.94 31.76 10.09
CA ILE A 373 4.24 31.30 11.30
C ILE A 373 3.10 32.27 11.72
N PRO A 374 3.25 33.61 11.68
CA PRO A 374 2.13 34.52 11.93
C PRO A 374 0.92 34.29 11.03
N LEU A 375 1.14 34.04 9.73
CA LEU A 375 0.10 33.68 8.77
C LEU A 375 -0.59 32.39 9.20
N LEU A 376 0.18 31.33 9.48
CA LEU A 376 -0.40 30.03 9.85
C LEU A 376 -1.18 30.09 11.18
N LEU A 377 -0.66 30.80 12.18
CA LEU A 377 -1.37 31.02 13.46
C LEU A 377 -2.67 31.81 13.29
N ALA A 378 -2.71 32.78 12.37
CA ALA A 378 -3.93 33.49 12.03
C ALA A 378 -4.92 32.58 11.27
N LEU A 379 -4.43 31.76 10.34
CA LEU A 379 -5.24 30.76 9.63
C LEU A 379 -5.81 29.69 10.56
N LEU A 380 -5.17 29.36 11.68
CA LEU A 380 -5.74 28.45 12.68
C LEU A 380 -7.05 28.96 13.31
N LYS A 381 -7.36 30.25 13.18
CA LYS A 381 -8.61 30.85 13.67
C LYS A 381 -9.62 31.08 12.55
N ASP A 382 -9.24 30.78 11.32
CA ASP A 382 -10.01 31.05 10.13
C ASP A 382 -10.76 29.81 9.66
N ASP A 383 -12.09 29.91 9.57
CA ASP A 383 -12.98 28.82 9.19
C ASP A 383 -13.33 28.84 7.70
N TYR A 384 -12.55 29.53 6.87
CA TYR A 384 -12.79 29.62 5.44
C TYR A 384 -12.61 28.26 4.77
N LEU A 385 -13.70 27.74 4.21
CA LEU A 385 -13.72 26.49 3.47
C LEU A 385 -13.27 26.68 2.02
N LEU A 386 -12.55 25.69 1.51
CA LEU A 386 -11.96 25.60 0.18
C LEU A 386 -12.81 24.70 -0.72
N LYS A 387 -12.50 24.68 -2.01
CA LYS A 387 -13.20 23.83 -3.00
C LYS A 387 -12.44 22.52 -3.27
N VAL A 388 -11.79 22.00 -2.23
CA VAL A 388 -10.97 20.80 -2.28
C VAL A 388 -11.54 19.80 -1.30
N ASP A 389 -11.61 18.55 -1.71
CA ASP A 389 -11.96 17.48 -0.81
C ASP A 389 -10.81 17.25 0.16
N ARG A 390 -11.09 17.25 1.46
CA ARG A 390 -10.08 16.95 2.47
C ARG A 390 -9.39 15.60 2.23
N ARG A 391 -10.09 14.63 1.64
CA ARG A 391 -9.55 13.30 1.30
C ARG A 391 -8.46 13.33 0.24
N ASP A 392 -8.45 14.35 -0.62
CA ASP A 392 -7.47 14.45 -1.71
C ASP A 392 -6.06 14.80 -1.20
N ILE A 393 -5.90 15.07 0.10
CA ILE A 393 -4.61 15.31 0.72
C ILE A 393 -4.12 14.04 1.42
N GLY A 394 -3.17 13.36 0.78
CA GLY A 394 -2.52 12.16 1.30
C GLY A 394 -1.99 12.37 2.73
N GLY A 395 -2.27 11.40 3.60
CA GLY A 395 -1.88 11.35 5.00
C GLY A 395 -2.92 11.87 6.00
N LEU A 396 -3.93 12.63 5.55
CA LEU A 396 -5.13 12.94 6.37
C LEU A 396 -6.22 11.86 6.22
N SER A 397 -6.03 10.92 5.29
CA SER A 397 -7.01 9.91 4.89
C SER A 397 -7.26 8.82 5.93
N ASP A 398 -6.45 8.74 7.00
CA ASP A 398 -6.83 7.96 8.17
C ASP A 398 -7.50 8.86 9.22
N PRO A 399 -8.84 8.96 9.24
CA PRO A 399 -9.56 9.65 10.30
C PRO A 399 -9.15 9.12 11.69
N ARG A 400 -8.67 7.86 11.78
CA ARG A 400 -8.20 7.25 13.04
C ARG A 400 -7.00 7.95 13.67
N SER A 401 -6.16 8.62 12.87
CA SER A 401 -4.96 9.33 13.38
C SER A 401 -5.31 10.61 14.14
N LEU A 402 -6.46 11.24 13.82
CA LEU A 402 -6.97 12.44 14.52
C LEU A 402 -8.18 12.12 15.41
N ASP A 403 -8.79 10.95 15.25
CA ASP A 403 -9.94 10.48 16.01
C ASP A 403 -9.73 10.45 17.53
N MET A 404 -8.50 10.50 18.03
CA MET A 404 -8.32 10.35 19.47
C MET A 404 -8.69 11.60 20.28
N LEU A 405 -8.89 12.79 19.67
CA LEU A 405 -8.69 14.05 20.42
C LEU A 405 -9.58 15.24 19.98
N GLY A 406 -10.52 15.62 20.84
CA GLY A 406 -11.45 16.75 20.69
C GLY A 406 -12.68 16.56 21.59
N ASN A 407 -13.55 17.56 21.69
CA ASN A 407 -14.91 17.27 22.15
C ASN A 407 -15.60 16.35 21.11
N ASP A 408 -16.60 15.57 21.52
CA ASP A 408 -17.25 14.60 20.63
C ASP A 408 -17.70 15.22 19.29
N LEU A 409 -18.10 16.50 19.28
CA LEU A 409 -18.58 17.18 18.08
C LEU A 409 -17.46 17.62 17.11
N GLU A 410 -16.38 18.23 17.60
CA GLU A 410 -15.24 18.63 16.77
C GLU A 410 -14.56 17.41 16.15
N ARG A 411 -14.43 16.34 16.95
CA ARG A 411 -13.94 15.04 16.46
C ARG A 411 -14.83 14.52 15.34
N MET A 412 -16.15 14.49 15.54
CA MET A 412 -17.09 14.09 14.48
C MET A 412 -16.97 15.00 13.24
N TYR A 413 -16.83 16.31 13.42
CA TYR A 413 -16.63 17.24 12.31
C TYR A 413 -15.32 16.99 11.55
N ASP A 414 -14.30 16.52 12.24
CA ASP A 414 -13.02 16.17 11.61
C ASP A 414 -13.01 14.75 11.02
N SER A 415 -13.95 13.87 11.38
CA SER A 415 -14.10 12.55 10.77
C SER A 415 -15.00 12.54 9.52
N ILE A 416 -15.95 13.48 9.40
CA ILE A 416 -16.83 13.54 8.22
C ILE A 416 -16.06 13.96 6.96
N TRP A 417 -16.52 13.50 5.81
CA TRP A 417 -16.04 14.03 4.53
C TRP A 417 -16.51 15.46 4.39
N ARG A 418 -15.61 16.40 4.13
CA ARG A 418 -15.97 17.82 4.05
C ARG A 418 -14.95 18.58 3.20
N PRO A 419 -15.31 19.79 2.72
CA PRO A 419 -14.32 20.64 2.09
C PRO A 419 -13.20 20.99 3.08
N LEU A 420 -11.98 21.00 2.56
CA LEU A 420 -10.80 21.45 3.28
C LEU A 420 -10.97 22.90 3.72
N SER A 421 -10.39 23.30 4.84
CA SER A 421 -10.34 24.69 5.30
C SER A 421 -8.91 25.24 5.24
N ARG A 422 -8.76 26.58 5.21
CA ARG A 422 -7.42 27.18 5.38
C ARG A 422 -6.80 26.84 6.75
N GLN A 423 -7.64 26.62 7.76
CA GLN A 423 -7.21 26.08 9.06
C GLN A 423 -6.61 24.67 8.95
N ASP A 424 -7.19 23.78 8.14
CA ASP A 424 -6.65 22.43 7.94
C ASP A 424 -5.24 22.50 7.30
N ILE A 425 -5.07 23.33 6.27
CA ILE A 425 -3.75 23.58 5.66
C ILE A 425 -2.75 24.12 6.70
N ALA A 426 -3.19 25.05 7.55
CA ALA A 426 -2.34 25.60 8.60
C ALA A 426 -1.95 24.56 9.65
N LEU A 427 -2.88 23.68 10.06
CA LEU A 427 -2.58 22.57 10.97
C LEU A 427 -1.58 21.60 10.36
N MET A 428 -1.71 21.28 9.07
CA MET A 428 -0.75 20.42 8.37
C MET A 428 0.64 21.04 8.29
N LEU A 429 0.73 22.34 8.02
CA LEU A 429 2.01 23.04 7.97
C LEU A 429 2.62 23.26 9.35
N LEU A 430 1.81 23.43 10.39
CA LEU A 430 2.32 23.59 11.76
C LEU A 430 2.63 22.24 12.43
N GLY A 431 2.00 21.15 12.02
CA GLY A 431 2.16 19.81 12.59
C GLY A 431 3.62 19.35 12.72
N PRO A 432 4.48 19.55 11.70
CA PRO A 432 5.90 19.24 11.79
C PRO A 432 6.70 20.06 12.80
N LEU A 433 6.13 21.05 13.50
CA LEU A 433 6.87 21.82 14.51
C LEU A 433 6.98 21.08 15.85
N PHE A 434 6.14 20.06 16.08
CA PHE A 434 6.12 19.29 17.31
C PHE A 434 6.14 17.78 17.04
N ASN A 435 6.57 17.02 18.05
CA ASN A 435 6.39 15.58 18.06
C ASN A 435 4.90 15.21 18.08
N TYR A 436 4.60 13.99 17.65
CA TYR A 436 3.21 13.51 17.63
C TYR A 436 2.60 13.51 19.03
N ASP A 437 3.37 13.08 20.04
CA ASP A 437 2.93 13.05 21.44
C ASP A 437 2.61 14.45 21.97
N ASP A 438 3.43 15.44 21.64
CA ASP A 438 3.20 16.83 22.02
C ASP A 438 1.92 17.42 21.46
N THR A 439 1.62 17.08 20.20
CA THR A 439 0.39 17.50 19.52
C THR A 439 -0.79 16.72 20.09
N SER A 440 -0.60 15.44 20.37
CA SER A 440 -1.60 14.56 20.98
C SER A 440 -2.02 15.06 22.36
N GLU A 441 -1.06 15.31 23.26
CA GLU A 441 -1.36 15.85 24.60
C GLU A 441 -2.07 17.20 24.53
N ALA A 442 -1.63 18.13 23.67
CA ALA A 442 -2.29 19.43 23.52
C ALA A 442 -3.71 19.30 22.97
N LEU A 443 -3.96 18.34 22.07
CA LEU A 443 -5.30 18.07 21.55
C LEU A 443 -6.21 17.37 22.56
N LYS A 444 -5.69 16.62 23.56
CA LYS A 444 -6.50 16.11 24.70
C LYS A 444 -7.15 17.25 25.49
N GLU A 445 -6.45 18.38 25.59
CA GLU A 445 -6.95 19.62 26.20
C GLU A 445 -7.83 20.46 25.23
N GLY A 446 -7.89 20.04 23.97
CA GLY A 446 -8.70 20.63 22.91
C GLY A 446 -7.93 21.57 21.97
N LYS A 447 -8.54 21.92 20.84
CA LYS A 447 -7.93 22.70 19.75
C LYS A 447 -7.34 24.05 20.21
N LYS A 448 -7.95 24.69 21.21
CA LYS A 448 -7.45 25.95 21.78
C LYS A 448 -6.09 25.80 22.47
N ALA A 449 -5.88 24.69 23.18
CA ALA A 449 -4.59 24.40 23.83
C ALA A 449 -3.52 24.13 22.78
N LEU A 450 -3.85 23.41 21.71
CA LEU A 450 -2.93 23.22 20.57
C LEU A 450 -2.55 24.56 19.91
N ILE A 451 -3.51 25.44 19.62
CA ILE A 451 -3.25 26.78 19.06
C ILE A 451 -2.34 27.59 20.00
N GLN A 452 -2.61 27.54 21.30
CA GLN A 452 -1.82 28.23 22.31
C GLN A 452 -0.38 27.69 22.34
N LYS A 453 -0.19 26.37 22.25
CA LYS A 453 1.14 25.74 22.20
C LYS A 453 1.94 26.20 20.97
N TYR A 454 1.33 26.26 19.78
CA TYR A 454 2.00 26.83 18.59
C TYR A 454 2.36 28.31 18.78
N PHE A 455 1.47 29.09 19.39
CA PHE A 455 1.72 30.51 19.65
C PHE A 455 2.88 30.71 20.64
N GLU A 456 2.92 29.95 21.72
CA GLU A 456 4.00 30.01 22.72
C GLU A 456 5.35 29.63 22.13
N TRP A 457 5.38 28.55 21.35
CA TRP A 457 6.59 28.15 20.61
C TRP A 457 7.04 29.27 19.66
N TYR A 458 6.12 29.85 18.88
CA TYR A 458 6.48 30.97 18.01
C TYR A 458 7.03 32.17 18.80
N GLU A 459 6.37 32.59 19.88
CA GLU A 459 6.84 33.73 20.68
C GLU A 459 8.23 33.49 21.29
N GLN A 460 8.53 32.25 21.70
CA GLN A 460 9.83 31.84 22.21
C GLN A 460 10.92 31.87 21.13
N HIS A 461 10.56 31.52 19.88
CA HIS A 461 11.53 31.21 18.83
C HIS A 461 11.55 32.20 17.64
N LYS A 462 10.62 33.16 17.54
CA LYS A 462 10.44 34.07 16.38
C LYS A 462 11.66 34.91 16.00
N ASN A 463 12.54 35.17 16.96
CA ASN A 463 13.74 35.98 16.73
C ASN A 463 14.99 35.11 16.48
N GLN A 464 14.86 33.79 16.52
CA GLN A 464 15.95 32.87 16.27
C GLN A 464 16.14 32.66 14.77
N THR A 465 17.40 32.57 14.37
CA THR A 465 17.81 32.15 13.03
C THR A 465 17.53 30.66 12.81
N PRO A 466 17.43 30.18 11.57
CA PRO A 466 17.27 28.73 11.30
C PRO A 466 18.33 27.85 11.97
N VAL A 467 19.58 28.34 12.08
CA VAL A 467 20.66 27.64 12.78
C VAL A 467 20.36 27.52 14.29
N GLU A 468 19.88 28.60 14.92
CA GLU A 468 19.49 28.56 16.33
C GLU A 468 18.27 27.65 16.58
N ILE A 469 17.28 27.65 15.66
CA ILE A 469 16.13 26.73 15.70
C ILE A 469 16.58 25.28 15.59
N ALA A 470 17.52 24.99 14.68
CA ALA A 470 18.06 23.64 14.54
C ALA A 470 18.77 23.17 15.82
N ARG A 471 19.47 24.06 16.56
CA ARG A 471 20.03 23.71 17.87
C ARG A 471 18.94 23.38 18.90
N VAL A 472 17.81 24.09 18.87
CA VAL A 472 16.66 23.79 19.75
C VAL A 472 16.14 22.38 19.47
N TYR A 473 15.84 22.05 18.21
CA TYR A 473 15.34 20.72 17.84
C TYR A 473 16.35 19.60 18.06
N LEU A 474 17.65 19.87 17.90
CA LEU A 474 18.66 18.88 18.22
C LEU A 474 18.71 18.58 19.72
N SER A 475 18.50 19.60 20.56
CA SER A 475 18.52 19.46 22.03
C SER A 475 17.25 18.86 22.62
N ASP A 476 16.20 18.67 21.81
CA ASP A 476 14.93 18.09 22.26
C ASP A 476 15.11 16.61 22.60
N GLU A 477 14.75 16.18 23.82
CA GLU A 477 15.06 14.86 24.37
C GLU A 477 14.37 13.69 23.63
N GLU A 478 13.25 13.95 22.96
CA GLU A 478 12.40 12.93 22.32
C GLU A 478 12.07 13.27 20.85
N GLY A 479 12.83 14.19 20.24
CA GLY A 479 12.50 14.80 18.95
C GLY A 479 12.70 13.90 17.72
N LYS A 480 11.61 13.61 16.99
CA LYS A 480 11.65 13.05 15.61
C LYS A 480 12.41 13.95 14.62
N HIS A 481 12.65 15.19 15.03
CA HIS A 481 13.30 16.24 14.24
C HIS A 481 14.82 16.30 14.38
N ARG A 482 15.43 15.53 15.31
CA ARG A 482 16.87 15.57 15.57
C ARG A 482 17.71 15.34 14.33
N PHE A 483 17.36 14.32 13.53
CA PHE A 483 18.09 14.02 12.29
C PHE A 483 18.04 15.18 11.31
N THR A 484 16.86 15.76 11.07
CA THR A 484 16.69 16.90 10.15
C THR A 484 17.43 18.13 10.65
N ALA A 485 17.36 18.42 11.95
CA ALA A 485 18.07 19.53 12.57
C ALA A 485 19.59 19.37 12.49
N MET A 486 20.09 18.17 12.79
CA MET A 486 21.50 17.82 12.66
C MET A 486 21.99 17.99 11.22
N SER A 487 21.29 17.40 10.25
CA SER A 487 21.63 17.50 8.81
C SER A 487 21.65 18.96 8.36
N PHE A 488 20.70 19.77 8.84
CA PHE A 488 20.66 21.19 8.57
C PHE A 488 21.88 21.93 9.13
N LEU A 489 22.28 21.65 10.38
CA LEU A 489 23.47 22.25 11.01
C LEU A 489 24.77 21.83 10.31
N ILE A 490 24.87 20.59 9.84
CA ILE A 490 26.04 20.12 9.08
C ILE A 490 26.19 20.89 7.77
N LYS A 491 25.08 21.11 7.06
CA LYS A 491 25.08 21.79 5.75
C LYS A 491 25.23 23.32 5.85
N ASN A 492 24.56 23.95 6.81
CA ASN A 492 24.40 25.41 6.87
C ASN A 492 25.08 26.07 8.08
N GLY A 493 25.47 25.30 9.09
CA GLY A 493 26.09 25.79 10.32
C GLY A 493 27.54 26.23 10.14
N LYS A 494 28.03 26.98 11.11
CA LYS A 494 29.46 27.32 11.26
C LYS A 494 30.17 26.25 12.07
N GLU A 495 31.49 26.33 12.19
CA GLU A 495 32.27 25.33 12.93
C GLU A 495 31.86 25.24 14.42
N GLU A 496 31.35 26.33 15.01
CA GLU A 496 30.79 26.31 16.36
C GLU A 496 29.51 25.45 16.46
N ASP A 497 28.69 25.42 15.41
CA ASP A 497 27.51 24.55 15.31
C ASP A 497 27.90 23.09 15.17
N ILE A 498 28.94 22.81 14.40
CA ILE A 498 29.47 21.45 14.26
C ILE A 498 29.95 20.93 15.61
N LYS A 499 30.74 21.73 16.35
CA LYS A 499 31.18 21.38 17.71
C LYS A 499 30.01 21.19 18.67
N PHE A 500 28.95 21.98 18.52
CA PHE A 500 27.72 21.78 19.29
C PHE A 500 27.10 20.40 19.00
N VAL A 501 26.96 20.01 17.72
CA VAL A 501 26.47 18.68 17.34
C VAL A 501 27.37 17.57 17.90
N GLU A 502 28.69 17.69 17.75
CA GLU A 502 29.65 16.70 18.29
C GLU A 502 29.54 16.56 19.81
N THR A 503 29.31 17.67 20.52
CA THR A 503 29.13 17.69 21.98
C THR A 503 27.83 17.02 22.35
N PHE A 504 26.71 17.37 21.69
CA PHE A 504 25.41 16.75 21.89
C PHE A 504 25.46 15.22 21.71
N LEU A 505 26.06 14.75 20.62
CA LEU A 505 26.21 13.32 20.32
C LEU A 505 27.13 12.59 21.30
N SER A 506 28.08 13.29 21.94
CA SER A 506 28.98 12.69 22.93
C SER A 506 28.37 12.65 24.33
N ASP A 507 27.68 13.72 24.71
CA ASP A 507 27.23 13.96 26.09
C ASP A 507 25.83 13.38 26.34
N GLY A 508 24.99 13.28 25.32
CA GLY A 508 23.60 12.80 25.40
C GLY A 508 23.43 11.27 25.46
N GLY A 509 24.49 10.53 25.76
CA GLY A 509 24.52 9.06 25.62
C GLY A 509 24.82 8.66 24.18
N LEU A 510 26.03 8.12 23.95
CA LEU A 510 26.49 7.80 22.60
C LEU A 510 25.69 6.64 21.98
N VAL A 511 25.26 5.67 22.80
CA VAL A 511 24.54 4.48 22.32
C VAL A 511 23.15 4.90 21.80
N GLU A 512 22.45 5.73 22.57
CA GLU A 512 21.14 6.28 22.25
C GLU A 512 21.18 7.12 20.97
N ASN A 513 22.27 7.86 20.77
CA ASN A 513 22.48 8.73 19.61
C ASN A 513 23.34 8.08 18.51
N LEU A 514 23.61 6.78 18.57
CA LEU A 514 24.61 6.17 17.70
C LEU A 514 24.23 6.25 16.21
N HIS A 515 22.94 6.15 15.89
CA HIS A 515 22.44 6.35 14.53
C HIS A 515 22.69 7.79 14.03
N LEU A 516 22.45 8.81 14.87
CA LEU A 516 22.75 10.21 14.54
C LEU A 516 24.25 10.44 14.42
N ALA A 517 25.06 9.86 15.31
CA ALA A 517 26.51 9.98 15.26
C ALA A 517 27.08 9.35 13.99
N ARG A 518 26.55 8.18 13.59
CA ARG A 518 26.86 7.55 12.31
C ARG A 518 26.56 8.48 11.15
N ASP A 519 25.34 9.02 11.10
CA ASP A 519 24.90 9.85 9.98
C ASP A 519 25.65 11.19 9.93
N PHE A 520 25.94 11.81 11.07
CA PHE A 520 26.80 12.99 11.19
C PHE A 520 28.19 12.73 10.58
N CYS A 521 28.81 11.62 10.98
CA CYS A 521 30.11 11.24 10.45
C CYS A 521 30.02 11.06 8.93
N LEU A 522 29.03 10.30 8.45
CA LEU A 522 28.82 10.05 7.02
C LEU A 522 28.68 11.35 6.21
N GLU A 523 27.93 12.34 6.70
CA GLU A 523 27.75 13.63 6.01
C GLU A 523 29.01 14.50 6.04
N ARG A 524 29.75 14.53 7.16
CA ARG A 524 30.98 15.33 7.30
C ARG A 524 32.17 14.74 6.54
N GLY A 525 32.20 13.42 6.36
CA GLY A 525 33.32 12.71 5.73
C GLY A 525 34.66 13.07 6.39
N ASP A 526 35.66 13.44 5.58
CA ASP A 526 37.01 13.77 6.05
C ASP A 526 37.03 14.91 7.09
N LYS A 527 36.08 15.85 7.00
CA LYS A 527 35.98 16.97 7.97
C LYS A 527 35.47 16.54 9.34
N GLY A 528 34.89 15.34 9.46
CA GLY A 528 34.40 14.76 10.70
C GLY A 528 35.37 13.75 11.33
N LYS A 529 36.56 13.56 10.75
CA LYS A 529 37.49 12.48 11.12
C LYS A 529 37.86 12.47 12.61
N GLU A 530 38.19 13.63 13.18
CA GLU A 530 38.54 13.73 14.61
C GLU A 530 37.39 13.26 15.51
N PHE A 531 36.15 13.63 15.17
CA PHE A 531 34.96 13.18 15.88
C PHE A 531 34.68 11.70 15.67
N THR A 532 34.83 11.19 14.44
CA THR A 532 34.68 9.76 14.17
C THR A 532 35.66 8.92 14.98
N GLU A 533 36.93 9.34 15.08
CA GLU A 533 37.93 8.68 15.93
C GLU A 533 37.54 8.73 17.42
N LYS A 534 36.95 9.85 17.88
CA LYS A 534 36.42 9.99 19.23
C LYS A 534 35.28 8.98 19.50
N VAL A 535 34.32 8.88 18.58
CA VAL A 535 33.18 7.93 18.67
C VAL A 535 33.69 6.49 18.69
N LEU A 536 34.59 6.13 17.78
CA LEU A 536 35.18 4.79 17.72
C LEU A 536 35.90 4.42 19.03
N LYS A 537 36.65 5.36 19.61
CA LYS A 537 37.32 5.16 20.90
C LYS A 537 36.31 4.98 22.04
N ALA A 538 35.20 5.72 22.04
CA ALA A 538 34.14 5.55 23.03
C ALA A 538 33.50 4.15 22.93
N LEU A 539 33.14 3.72 21.71
CA LEU A 539 32.60 2.37 21.45
C LEU A 539 33.56 1.24 21.84
N GLN A 540 34.87 1.48 21.89
CA GLN A 540 35.86 0.50 22.35
C GLN A 540 35.97 0.40 23.87
N ASN A 541 35.70 1.48 24.60
CA ASN A 541 35.89 1.56 26.05
C ASN A 541 34.63 1.22 26.84
N ASP A 542 33.45 1.44 26.27
CA ASP A 542 32.19 1.13 26.94
C ASP A 542 31.94 -0.38 26.93
N ALA A 543 31.58 -0.92 28.10
CA ALA A 543 31.06 -2.27 28.20
C ALA A 543 29.76 -2.31 27.40
N LEU A 544 29.84 -2.86 26.19
CA LEU A 544 28.68 -2.99 25.29
C LEU A 544 27.55 -3.70 26.05
N PRO A 545 26.31 -3.21 25.97
CA PRO A 545 25.17 -3.96 26.48
C PRO A 545 25.17 -5.37 25.85
N GLU A 546 24.81 -6.39 26.64
CA GLU A 546 24.76 -7.78 26.18
C GLU A 546 23.58 -8.05 25.18
N ASP A 547 22.77 -7.03 24.91
CA ASP A 547 21.45 -7.02 24.23
C ASP A 547 21.55 -6.86 22.69
N PRO A 548 20.43 -6.87 21.91
CA PRO A 548 20.45 -6.88 20.43
C PRO A 548 21.10 -5.62 19.81
N GLU A 549 21.31 -4.57 20.60
CA GLU A 549 22.06 -3.38 20.20
C GLU A 549 23.52 -3.68 19.81
N LYS A 550 24.10 -4.78 20.29
CA LYS A 550 25.48 -5.18 19.96
C LYS A 550 25.71 -5.33 18.45
N GLY A 551 24.72 -5.83 17.71
CA GLY A 551 24.79 -5.97 16.25
C GLY A 551 24.90 -4.60 15.58
N PHE A 552 24.00 -3.68 15.94
CA PHE A 552 23.97 -2.31 15.43
C PHE A 552 25.24 -1.52 15.80
N ILE A 553 25.77 -1.71 17.01
CA ILE A 553 27.01 -1.08 17.44
C ILE A 553 28.21 -1.58 16.64
N ASN A 554 28.29 -2.89 16.39
CA ASN A 554 29.36 -3.47 15.57
C ASN A 554 29.29 -2.99 14.12
N GLU A 555 28.09 -2.96 13.53
CA GLU A 555 27.86 -2.42 12.19
C GLU A 555 28.29 -0.95 12.12
N THR A 556 27.83 -0.12 13.06
CA THR A 556 28.18 1.30 13.10
C THR A 556 29.69 1.50 13.26
N ARG A 557 30.35 0.70 14.13
CA ARG A 557 31.80 0.73 14.30
C ARG A 557 32.54 0.38 13.00
N ALA A 558 32.07 -0.62 12.25
CA ALA A 558 32.65 -0.98 10.96
C ALA A 558 32.51 0.19 9.96
N ILE A 559 31.31 0.76 9.84
CA ILE A 559 31.03 1.92 8.98
C ILE A 559 31.93 3.11 9.33
N LEU A 560 32.04 3.44 10.62
CA LEU A 560 32.84 4.57 11.09
C LEU A 560 34.35 4.37 10.88
N ASN A 561 34.88 3.18 11.16
CA ASN A 561 36.28 2.85 10.88
C ASN A 561 36.60 3.00 9.39
N ASP A 562 35.66 2.63 8.54
CA ASP A 562 35.84 2.69 7.10
C ASP A 562 35.63 4.09 6.52
N LEU A 563 34.83 4.93 7.17
CA LEU A 563 34.67 6.32 6.77
C LEU A 563 35.99 7.10 6.90
N ILE A 564 36.72 6.90 8.01
CA ILE A 564 38.05 7.51 8.22
C ILE A 564 39.18 6.77 7.52
N SER A 565 38.88 5.59 6.99
CA SER A 565 39.83 4.84 6.19
C SER A 565 40.16 5.64 4.92
N PRO A 566 41.46 5.83 4.61
CA PRO A 566 41.88 6.48 3.36
C PRO A 566 41.54 5.63 2.12
N GLN A 567 40.89 4.47 2.31
CA GLN A 567 40.52 3.58 1.24
C GLN A 567 39.54 4.23 0.27
N SER A 568 39.94 4.23 -0.99
CA SER A 568 39.11 4.52 -2.15
C SER A 568 37.96 3.52 -2.30
N VAL A 569 36.92 3.88 -3.07
CA VAL A 569 35.85 2.94 -3.45
C VAL A 569 36.42 1.69 -4.09
N GLN A 570 37.47 1.82 -4.91
CA GLN A 570 38.17 0.70 -5.54
C GLN A 570 38.83 -0.23 -4.51
N GLU A 571 39.48 0.30 -3.46
CA GLU A 571 40.12 -0.53 -2.43
C GLU A 571 39.09 -1.28 -1.58
N ILE A 572 37.97 -0.64 -1.22
CA ILE A 572 36.86 -1.28 -0.53
C ILE A 572 36.28 -2.40 -1.41
N MET A 573 36.00 -2.08 -2.67
CA MET A 573 35.49 -3.04 -3.65
C MET A 573 36.44 -4.23 -3.85
N ASN A 574 37.75 -3.99 -3.92
CA ASN A 574 38.76 -5.05 -3.98
C ASN A 574 38.78 -5.90 -2.70
N GLY A 575 38.58 -5.29 -1.53
CA GLY A 575 38.44 -5.99 -0.25
C GLY A 575 37.23 -6.92 -0.25
N ILE A 576 36.09 -6.45 -0.73
CA ILE A 576 34.85 -7.22 -0.87
C ILE A 576 35.03 -8.37 -1.88
N ALA A 577 35.52 -8.06 -3.09
CA ALA A 577 35.74 -9.05 -4.15
C ALA A 577 36.71 -10.16 -3.71
N SER A 578 37.75 -9.82 -2.95
CA SER A 578 38.70 -10.80 -2.41
C SER A 578 38.19 -11.60 -1.21
N GLY A 579 37.00 -11.29 -0.69
CA GLY A 579 36.44 -11.91 0.52
C GLY A 579 37.09 -11.43 1.82
N LYS A 580 37.94 -10.40 1.77
CA LYS A 580 38.56 -9.78 2.95
C LYS A 580 37.58 -8.91 3.74
N ARG A 581 36.46 -8.54 3.13
CA ARG A 581 35.41 -7.69 3.69
C ARG A 581 34.03 -8.27 3.34
N PRO A 582 33.10 -8.40 4.31
CA PRO A 582 31.72 -8.78 4.01
C PRO A 582 31.00 -7.68 3.20
N PHE A 583 30.23 -8.07 2.20
CA PHE A 583 29.51 -7.11 1.34
C PHE A 583 28.48 -6.30 2.12
N ASP A 584 27.64 -6.95 2.93
CA ASP A 584 26.52 -6.30 3.61
C ASP A 584 26.98 -5.24 4.61
N GLU A 585 28.05 -5.52 5.37
CA GLU A 585 28.69 -4.57 6.28
C GLU A 585 29.28 -3.34 5.56
N ASN A 586 29.62 -3.47 4.27
CA ASN A 586 30.24 -2.40 3.48
C ASN A 586 29.28 -1.73 2.50
N ARG A 587 28.02 -2.21 2.37
CA ARG A 587 27.05 -1.71 1.38
C ARG A 587 26.73 -0.23 1.59
N SER A 588 26.38 0.16 2.81
CA SER A 588 26.04 1.54 3.17
C SER A 588 27.20 2.51 2.91
N LEU A 589 28.43 2.08 3.21
CA LEU A 589 29.65 2.83 2.93
C LEU A 589 29.88 3.01 1.43
N LEU A 590 29.75 1.94 0.65
CA LEU A 590 29.87 2.01 -0.81
C LEU A 590 28.88 3.02 -1.38
N CYS A 591 27.60 2.94 -1.02
CA CYS A 591 26.56 3.87 -1.46
C CYS A 591 26.93 5.34 -1.22
N ARG A 592 27.61 5.66 -0.11
CA ARG A 592 28.04 7.03 0.21
C ARG A 592 29.30 7.43 -0.54
N LYS A 593 30.32 6.57 -0.58
CA LYS A 593 31.58 6.93 -1.26
C LYS A 593 31.40 7.04 -2.77
N VAL A 594 30.48 6.29 -3.38
CA VAL A 594 30.18 6.42 -4.83
C VAL A 594 29.58 7.78 -5.18
N GLU A 595 28.89 8.47 -4.27
CA GLU A 595 28.35 9.82 -4.53
C GLU A 595 29.46 10.84 -4.88
N LYS A 596 30.70 10.57 -4.45
CA LYS A 596 31.88 11.41 -4.70
C LYS A 596 32.66 10.99 -5.96
N GLU A 597 32.34 9.84 -6.54
CA GLU A 597 33.01 9.31 -7.72
C GLU A 597 32.30 9.77 -9.00
N LYS A 598 33.03 9.79 -10.12
CA LYS A 598 32.40 10.07 -11.41
C LYS A 598 31.58 8.85 -11.85
N PRO A 599 30.42 9.02 -12.50
CA PRO A 599 29.60 7.90 -12.97
C PRO A 599 30.38 6.84 -13.77
N ARG A 600 31.32 7.27 -14.61
CA ARG A 600 32.22 6.39 -15.36
C ARG A 600 33.06 5.50 -14.44
N ASP A 601 33.64 6.10 -13.41
CA ASP A 601 34.53 5.40 -12.48
C ASP A 601 33.71 4.44 -11.62
N ILE A 602 32.51 4.83 -11.18
CA ILE A 602 31.57 3.96 -10.45
C ILE A 602 31.28 2.69 -11.25
N ILE A 603 30.85 2.82 -12.51
CA ILE A 603 30.53 1.67 -13.36
C ILE A 603 31.76 0.74 -13.46
N ASN A 604 32.93 1.28 -13.80
CA ASN A 604 34.14 0.48 -13.96
C ASN A 604 34.60 -0.20 -12.66
N ILE A 605 34.52 0.49 -11.51
CA ILE A 605 34.88 -0.06 -10.20
C ILE A 605 33.97 -1.25 -9.88
N PHE A 606 32.66 -1.11 -10.07
CA PHE A 606 31.69 -2.15 -9.74
C PHE A 606 31.80 -3.35 -10.68
N LEU A 607 31.93 -3.12 -11.98
CA LEU A 607 32.12 -4.23 -12.94
C LEU A 607 33.44 -4.97 -12.70
N GLY A 608 34.52 -4.22 -12.44
CA GLY A 608 35.81 -4.80 -12.07
C GLY A 608 35.75 -5.58 -10.75
N GLY A 609 35.01 -5.08 -9.76
CA GLY A 609 34.75 -5.75 -8.48
C GLY A 609 33.97 -7.05 -8.65
N ALA A 610 32.90 -7.03 -9.43
CA ALA A 610 32.11 -8.23 -9.76
C ALA A 610 32.97 -9.29 -10.46
N LEU A 611 33.74 -8.91 -11.48
CA LEU A 611 34.67 -9.80 -12.19
C LEU A 611 35.75 -10.40 -11.29
N SER A 612 36.31 -9.58 -10.40
CA SER A 612 37.40 -9.98 -9.50
C SER A 612 36.90 -10.79 -8.30
N SER A 613 35.59 -10.79 -8.06
CA SER A 613 35.01 -11.47 -6.92
C SER A 613 35.17 -12.97 -7.05
N ARG A 614 35.65 -13.67 -6.01
CA ARG A 614 35.78 -15.13 -6.05
C ARG A 614 34.43 -15.83 -5.87
N GLU A 615 33.60 -15.26 -5.01
CA GLU A 615 32.28 -15.80 -4.67
C GLU A 615 31.22 -15.26 -5.66
N PRO A 616 30.49 -16.15 -6.36
CA PRO A 616 29.44 -15.74 -7.30
C PRO A 616 28.39 -14.85 -6.63
N TRP A 617 27.98 -15.19 -5.41
CA TRP A 617 27.01 -14.40 -4.65
C TRP A 617 27.42 -12.93 -4.49
N THR A 618 28.67 -12.70 -4.06
CA THR A 618 29.22 -11.36 -3.90
C THR A 618 29.26 -10.61 -5.23
N SER A 619 29.61 -11.29 -6.33
CA SER A 619 29.54 -10.68 -7.67
C SER A 619 28.12 -10.22 -8.03
N ALA A 620 27.11 -11.05 -7.76
CA ALA A 620 25.70 -10.70 -8.01
C ALA A 620 25.24 -9.50 -7.18
N HIS A 621 25.59 -9.48 -5.88
CA HIS A 621 25.31 -8.36 -4.98
C HIS A 621 25.93 -7.04 -5.44
N ILE A 622 27.18 -7.09 -5.94
CA ILE A 622 27.84 -5.92 -6.52
C ILE A 622 27.07 -5.42 -7.75
N LEU A 623 26.62 -6.30 -8.65
CA LEU A 623 25.86 -5.92 -9.84
C LEU A 623 24.49 -5.32 -9.51
N TRP A 624 23.80 -5.82 -8.50
CA TRP A 624 22.55 -5.20 -8.02
C TRP A 624 22.78 -3.87 -7.35
N LEU A 625 23.86 -3.76 -6.58
CA LEU A 625 24.23 -2.48 -5.99
C LEU A 625 24.57 -1.47 -7.06
N LEU A 626 25.25 -1.85 -8.15
CA LEU A 626 25.48 -0.99 -9.30
C LEU A 626 24.16 -0.46 -9.89
N ASP A 627 23.20 -1.35 -10.15
CA ASP A 627 21.88 -0.97 -10.66
C ASP A 627 21.18 0.03 -9.73
N SER A 628 21.09 -0.31 -8.43
CA SER A 628 20.42 0.54 -7.44
C SER A 628 21.16 1.86 -7.16
N ALA A 629 22.49 1.85 -7.08
CA ALA A 629 23.30 3.03 -6.80
C ALA A 629 23.22 4.02 -7.96
N ILE A 630 23.33 3.55 -9.20
CA ILE A 630 23.21 4.40 -10.39
C ILE A 630 21.79 4.95 -10.52
N ARG A 631 20.77 4.10 -10.30
CA ARG A 631 19.38 4.55 -10.25
C ARG A 631 19.20 5.64 -9.18
N ASN A 632 19.58 5.39 -7.94
CA ASN A 632 19.42 6.37 -6.86
C ASN A 632 20.21 7.66 -7.11
N TYR A 633 21.43 7.55 -7.65
CA TYR A 633 22.25 8.70 -8.02
C TYR A 633 21.55 9.60 -9.04
N PHE A 634 20.91 9.03 -10.07
CA PHE A 634 20.18 9.82 -11.07
C PHE A 634 18.75 10.19 -10.66
N TYR A 635 18.02 9.31 -9.97
CA TYR A 635 16.64 9.56 -9.52
C TYR A 635 16.55 10.59 -8.40
N ASN A 636 17.50 10.63 -7.47
CA ASN A 636 17.52 11.69 -6.45
C ASN A 636 17.74 13.07 -7.08
N TYR A 637 18.37 13.15 -8.25
CA TYR A 637 18.52 14.39 -9.02
C TYR A 637 17.28 14.74 -9.86
N SER A 638 16.41 13.77 -10.17
CA SER A 638 15.27 13.94 -11.08
C SER A 638 13.93 13.65 -10.40
N ARG A 639 13.80 13.97 -9.09
CA ARG A 639 12.67 13.62 -8.18
C ARG A 639 11.25 13.75 -8.75
N LEU A 640 11.06 14.41 -9.89
CA LEU A 640 9.77 14.67 -10.51
C LEU A 640 9.39 13.80 -11.71
N ARG A 641 10.23 12.92 -12.28
CA ARG A 641 9.79 12.13 -13.47
C ARG A 641 10.33 10.71 -13.54
N TYR A 642 9.45 9.75 -13.23
CA TYR A 642 9.72 8.31 -13.33
C TYR A 642 9.98 7.77 -14.76
N ASP A 643 9.87 8.58 -15.82
CA ASP A 643 10.08 8.14 -17.22
C ASP A 643 11.03 8.99 -18.05
N GLU A 644 11.73 9.97 -17.47
CA GLU A 644 12.80 10.63 -18.24
C GLU A 644 13.92 9.63 -18.51
N ASP A 645 14.37 9.61 -19.78
CA ASP A 645 15.40 8.70 -20.26
C ASP A 645 16.74 9.05 -19.60
N ILE A 646 17.11 8.28 -18.56
CA ILE A 646 18.37 8.47 -17.84
C ILE A 646 19.60 8.16 -18.71
N SER A 647 19.44 7.57 -19.90
CA SER A 647 20.57 7.20 -20.77
C SER A 647 21.44 8.40 -21.16
N GLY A 648 20.90 9.62 -21.15
CA GLY A 648 21.67 10.85 -21.37
C GLY A 648 22.65 11.20 -20.25
N TYR A 649 22.49 10.62 -19.06
CA TYR A 649 23.37 10.86 -17.91
C TYR A 649 24.37 9.73 -17.67
N LEU A 650 24.18 8.58 -18.32
CA LEU A 650 25.11 7.45 -18.21
C LEU A 650 26.35 7.66 -19.09
N PRO A 651 27.53 7.23 -18.62
CA PRO A 651 28.72 7.14 -19.47
C PRO A 651 28.45 6.28 -20.72
N PRO A 652 29.04 6.62 -21.88
CA PRO A 652 28.91 5.80 -23.07
C PRO A 652 29.33 4.35 -22.80
N ILE A 653 28.51 3.40 -23.23
CA ILE A 653 28.76 1.97 -23.02
C ILE A 653 30.12 1.52 -23.56
N SER A 654 30.63 2.15 -24.61
CA SER A 654 31.96 1.87 -25.19
C SER A 654 33.10 2.02 -24.18
N GLU A 655 32.92 2.79 -23.11
CA GLU A 655 33.94 2.97 -22.06
C GLU A 655 34.02 1.80 -21.07
N SER A 656 32.99 0.93 -21.02
CA SER A 656 32.88 -0.22 -20.12
C SER A 656 32.52 -1.54 -20.83
N ALA A 657 32.40 -1.54 -22.16
CA ALA A 657 31.95 -2.68 -22.96
C ALA A 657 32.77 -3.95 -22.73
N GLU A 658 34.10 -3.84 -22.65
CA GLU A 658 34.98 -5.00 -22.41
C GLU A 658 34.71 -5.67 -21.05
N LEU A 659 34.41 -4.89 -20.00
CA LEU A 659 34.10 -5.43 -18.68
C LEU A 659 32.73 -6.11 -18.68
N TRP A 660 31.75 -5.52 -19.37
CA TRP A 660 30.44 -6.14 -19.56
C TRP A 660 30.55 -7.45 -20.33
N GLU A 661 31.28 -7.49 -21.45
CA GLU A 661 31.48 -8.72 -22.23
C GLU A 661 32.08 -9.86 -21.38
N LYS A 662 33.06 -9.54 -20.53
CA LYS A 662 33.65 -10.51 -19.59
C LYS A 662 32.64 -11.01 -18.55
N LEU A 663 31.79 -10.13 -18.01
CA LEU A 663 30.75 -10.52 -17.04
C LEU A 663 29.65 -11.35 -17.69
N LEU A 664 29.24 -10.98 -18.90
CA LEU A 664 28.23 -11.72 -19.67
C LEU A 664 28.71 -13.13 -20.03
N ALA A 665 30.02 -13.33 -20.17
CA ALA A 665 30.64 -14.64 -20.37
C ALA A 665 30.85 -15.43 -19.05
N ASP A 666 30.52 -14.87 -17.89
CA ASP A 666 30.72 -15.50 -16.59
C ASP A 666 29.62 -16.53 -16.28
N THR A 667 29.96 -17.81 -16.43
CA THR A 667 29.05 -18.94 -16.24
C THR A 667 29.02 -19.46 -14.80
N ARG A 668 29.62 -18.78 -13.83
CA ARG A 668 29.60 -19.24 -12.44
C ARG A 668 28.18 -19.21 -11.89
N GLU A 669 27.72 -20.34 -11.37
CA GLU A 669 26.40 -20.48 -10.77
C GLU A 669 26.35 -19.80 -9.39
N ILE A 670 25.30 -19.04 -9.14
CA ILE A 670 24.95 -18.51 -7.83
C ILE A 670 24.26 -19.65 -7.07
N LYS A 671 24.86 -20.10 -5.96
CA LYS A 671 24.31 -21.19 -5.14
C LYS A 671 23.27 -20.66 -4.16
N ASP A 672 22.19 -21.41 -3.96
CA ASP A 672 21.03 -21.07 -3.11
C ASP A 672 21.32 -21.08 -1.60
N GLU A 673 22.52 -21.44 -1.16
CA GLU A 673 22.84 -21.68 0.26
C GLU A 673 22.73 -20.43 1.15
N ASN A 674 22.59 -19.22 0.57
CA ASN A 674 22.42 -17.93 1.24
C ASN A 674 21.06 -17.24 0.94
N GLU A 675 20.04 -18.00 0.47
CA GLU A 675 18.75 -17.53 -0.08
C GLU A 675 17.87 -16.59 0.77
N ARG A 676 18.12 -16.43 2.09
CA ARG A 676 17.18 -15.70 2.99
C ARG A 676 16.93 -14.25 2.55
N ASP A 677 17.94 -13.54 2.05
CA ASP A 677 17.80 -12.13 1.66
C ASP A 677 17.21 -11.92 0.24
N ILE A 678 17.26 -12.92 -0.64
CA ILE A 678 16.75 -12.77 -2.03
C ILE A 678 15.29 -13.22 -2.14
N HIS A 679 14.81 -14.08 -1.23
CA HIS A 679 13.49 -14.70 -1.33
C HIS A 679 12.32 -13.72 -1.49
N GLN A 680 12.44 -12.46 -1.06
CA GLN A 680 11.36 -11.50 -1.23
C GLN A 680 11.28 -10.84 -2.62
N ARG A 681 12.34 -10.84 -3.45
CA ARG A 681 12.33 -10.04 -4.69
C ARG A 681 12.55 -10.80 -6.00
N ILE A 682 13.32 -11.90 -6.05
CA ILE A 682 13.84 -12.37 -7.36
C ILE A 682 13.79 -13.90 -7.61
N VAL A 683 13.81 -14.78 -6.61
CA VAL A 683 13.82 -16.24 -6.88
C VAL A 683 12.41 -16.80 -6.97
N ARG A 684 11.75 -16.60 -8.11
CA ARG A 684 10.49 -17.30 -8.45
C ARG A 684 10.64 -18.39 -9.52
N GLU A 685 11.86 -18.59 -10.01
CA GLU A 685 12.17 -19.74 -10.84
C GLU A 685 13.45 -20.38 -10.32
N SER A 686 13.36 -21.67 -10.03
CA SER A 686 14.39 -22.57 -9.49
C SER A 686 15.53 -22.85 -10.49
N SER A 687 15.85 -21.88 -11.33
CA SER A 687 17.00 -21.94 -12.23
C SER A 687 18.21 -21.36 -11.52
N LYS A 688 19.24 -22.20 -11.36
CA LYS A 688 20.61 -21.79 -11.08
C LYS A 688 20.98 -20.61 -11.98
N ARG A 689 20.96 -19.39 -11.46
CA ARG A 689 21.35 -18.22 -12.23
C ARG A 689 22.86 -18.11 -12.29
N THR A 690 23.36 -17.69 -13.44
CA THR A 690 24.77 -17.37 -13.62
C THR A 690 25.03 -15.88 -13.37
N ILE A 691 26.29 -15.50 -13.12
CA ILE A 691 26.68 -14.09 -13.05
C ILE A 691 26.40 -13.37 -14.36
N GLY A 692 26.60 -14.04 -15.50
CA GLY A 692 26.24 -13.50 -16.81
C GLY A 692 24.78 -13.06 -16.88
N GLU A 693 23.83 -13.87 -16.40
CA GLU A 693 22.40 -13.51 -16.41
C GLU A 693 22.06 -12.34 -15.47
N ILE A 694 22.75 -12.21 -14.34
CA ILE A 694 22.60 -11.03 -13.47
C ILE A 694 23.17 -9.78 -14.15
N ALA A 695 24.33 -9.90 -14.82
CA ALA A 695 24.93 -8.84 -15.61
C ALA A 695 24.02 -8.41 -16.77
N GLU A 696 23.35 -9.36 -17.42
CA GLU A 696 22.35 -9.07 -18.45
C GLU A 696 21.24 -8.16 -17.91
N SER A 697 20.67 -8.53 -16.76
CA SER A 697 19.62 -7.73 -16.13
C SER A 697 20.11 -6.34 -15.72
N ALA A 698 21.31 -6.22 -15.15
CA ALA A 698 21.86 -4.94 -14.74
C ALA A 698 22.16 -4.04 -15.95
N LEU A 699 22.75 -4.58 -17.02
CA LEU A 699 23.07 -3.84 -18.23
C LEU A 699 21.81 -3.34 -18.95
N GLU A 700 20.82 -4.20 -19.12
CA GLU A 700 19.53 -3.85 -19.71
C GLU A 700 18.80 -2.79 -18.86
N SER A 701 18.89 -2.91 -17.55
CA SER A 701 18.29 -1.96 -16.60
C SER A 701 18.87 -0.55 -16.72
N LEU A 702 20.19 -0.45 -16.93
CA LEU A 702 20.90 0.81 -17.07
C LEU A 702 20.74 1.41 -18.48
N TYR A 703 20.90 0.61 -19.53
CA TYR A 703 21.03 1.11 -20.90
C TYR A 703 19.86 0.78 -21.83
N GLY A 704 18.83 0.05 -21.36
CA GLY A 704 17.71 -0.42 -22.18
C GLY A 704 16.62 0.62 -22.50
N GLY A 705 16.55 1.72 -21.73
CA GLY A 705 15.58 2.82 -21.87
C GLY A 705 14.41 2.79 -20.88
N SER A 706 13.60 3.86 -20.85
CA SER A 706 12.43 3.96 -19.95
C SER A 706 11.26 3.04 -20.34
N GLU A 707 11.11 2.72 -21.64
CA GLU A 707 10.17 1.70 -22.12
C GLU A 707 10.47 0.31 -21.53
N THR A 708 11.70 0.10 -21.04
CA THR A 708 12.16 -1.15 -20.44
C THR A 708 12.32 -1.03 -18.95
N LYS A 709 11.24 -0.66 -18.22
CA LYS A 709 11.16 -0.88 -16.77
C LYS A 709 11.25 -2.38 -16.46
N ALA A 710 12.46 -2.91 -16.63
CA ALA A 710 12.81 -4.30 -16.81
C ALA A 710 12.41 -5.10 -15.58
N SER A 711 12.47 -4.54 -14.37
CA SER A 711 12.01 -5.27 -13.18
C SER A 711 10.50 -5.57 -13.18
N ARG A 712 9.64 -4.59 -13.48
CA ARG A 712 8.17 -4.79 -13.49
C ARG A 712 7.69 -5.51 -14.75
N ILE A 713 8.35 -5.24 -15.87
CA ILE A 713 8.01 -5.81 -17.17
C ILE A 713 8.55 -7.25 -17.30
N ASN A 714 9.79 -7.52 -16.86
CA ASN A 714 10.38 -8.86 -16.92
C ASN A 714 9.63 -9.83 -16.03
N ASN A 715 9.24 -9.43 -14.81
CA ASN A 715 8.48 -10.31 -13.94
C ASN A 715 7.15 -10.71 -14.59
N ASN A 716 6.45 -9.81 -15.28
CA ASN A 716 5.21 -10.21 -15.94
C ASN A 716 5.44 -11.01 -17.22
N PHE A 717 6.53 -10.74 -17.94
CA PHE A 717 6.81 -11.42 -19.21
C PHE A 717 7.39 -12.81 -19.02
N SER A 718 8.33 -13.01 -18.11
CA SER A 718 8.89 -14.34 -17.85
C SER A 718 7.79 -15.33 -17.45
N GLU A 719 6.82 -14.85 -16.68
CA GLU A 719 5.64 -15.60 -16.27
C GLU A 719 4.75 -16.04 -17.44
N ILE A 720 4.68 -15.25 -18.52
CA ILE A 720 3.80 -15.51 -19.64
C ILE A 720 4.52 -16.23 -20.77
N ILE A 721 5.62 -15.65 -21.26
CA ILE A 721 6.36 -16.13 -22.43
C ILE A 721 7.52 -17.06 -22.08
N GLY A 722 7.79 -17.25 -20.79
CA GLY A 722 8.90 -18.05 -20.27
C GLY A 722 10.18 -17.24 -20.12
N GLN A 723 10.92 -17.51 -19.04
CA GLN A 723 12.20 -16.87 -18.76
C GLN A 723 13.25 -17.15 -19.85
N GLU A 724 13.28 -18.35 -20.44
CA GLU A 724 14.20 -18.66 -21.54
C GLU A 724 13.97 -17.75 -22.76
N THR A 725 12.72 -17.57 -23.15
CA THR A 725 12.33 -16.66 -24.25
C THR A 725 12.72 -15.23 -23.93
N LEU A 726 12.42 -14.78 -22.71
CA LEU A 726 12.76 -13.44 -22.26
C LEU A 726 14.28 -13.23 -22.28
N ASN A 727 15.05 -14.16 -21.71
CA ASN A 727 16.50 -14.14 -21.71
C ASN A 727 17.06 -14.08 -23.13
N SER A 728 16.49 -14.83 -24.09
CA SER A 728 16.91 -14.75 -25.49
C SER A 728 16.69 -13.36 -26.10
N ILE A 729 15.57 -12.69 -25.79
CA ILE A 729 15.26 -11.33 -26.27
C ILE A 729 16.21 -10.33 -25.63
N THR A 730 16.40 -10.42 -24.31
CA THR A 730 17.31 -9.57 -23.54
C THR A 730 18.75 -9.70 -24.05
N LYS A 731 19.24 -10.93 -24.26
CA LYS A 731 20.56 -11.19 -24.87
C LYS A 731 20.72 -10.50 -26.23
N ALA A 732 19.72 -10.60 -27.11
CA ALA A 732 19.78 -9.95 -28.42
C ALA A 732 19.80 -8.41 -28.32
N ARG A 733 19.09 -7.84 -27.34
CA ARG A 733 19.13 -6.39 -27.06
C ARG A 733 20.48 -5.97 -26.49
N ILE A 734 21.02 -6.73 -25.55
CA ILE A 734 22.34 -6.49 -24.94
C ILE A 734 23.45 -6.45 -25.99
N GLN A 735 23.45 -7.36 -26.96
CA GLN A 735 24.43 -7.32 -28.05
C GLN A 735 24.39 -6.00 -28.84
N LYS A 736 23.19 -5.42 -29.02
CA LYS A 736 23.04 -4.09 -29.64
C LYS A 736 23.48 -2.97 -28.71
N ILE A 737 23.17 -3.06 -27.41
CA ILE A 737 23.66 -2.11 -26.39
C ILE A 737 25.19 -2.07 -26.41
N LEU A 738 25.87 -3.22 -26.37
CA LEU A 738 27.33 -3.30 -26.44
C LEU A 738 27.90 -2.72 -27.73
N ALA A 739 27.16 -2.83 -28.85
CA ALA A 739 27.51 -2.19 -30.12
C ALA A 739 27.25 -0.67 -30.15
N GLY A 740 26.82 -0.06 -29.05
CA GLY A 740 26.56 1.37 -28.93
C GLY A 740 25.23 1.84 -29.52
N VAL A 741 24.31 0.92 -29.81
CA VAL A 741 22.96 1.27 -30.30
C VAL A 741 22.19 1.97 -29.18
N LYS A 742 21.55 3.10 -29.50
CA LYS A 742 20.79 3.89 -28.53
C LYS A 742 19.55 3.14 -28.05
N ALA A 743 19.12 3.40 -26.82
CA ALA A 743 17.93 2.78 -26.22
C ALA A 743 16.67 2.87 -27.10
N SER A 744 16.45 4.03 -27.73
CA SER A 744 15.32 4.28 -28.64
C SER A 744 15.34 3.46 -29.95
N GLU A 745 16.49 2.90 -30.31
CA GLU A 745 16.70 2.07 -31.51
C GLU A 745 16.72 0.57 -31.19
N LEU A 746 16.71 0.19 -29.91
CA LEU A 746 16.69 -1.21 -29.50
C LEU A 746 15.37 -1.87 -29.88
N SER A 747 15.41 -3.17 -30.20
CA SER A 747 14.21 -3.95 -30.49
C SER A 747 13.32 -4.00 -29.25
N ARG A 748 12.14 -3.40 -29.30
CA ARG A 748 11.15 -3.43 -28.21
C ARG A 748 10.87 -4.84 -27.73
N TYR A 749 10.64 -4.98 -26.42
CA TYR A 749 10.07 -6.22 -25.89
C TYR A 749 8.71 -6.53 -26.53
N PRO A 750 8.26 -7.79 -26.42
CA PRO A 750 6.93 -8.15 -26.85
C PRO A 750 5.88 -7.27 -26.16
N ASP A 751 4.86 -6.84 -26.90
CA ASP A 751 3.82 -5.92 -26.44
C ASP A 751 2.45 -6.36 -26.94
N ALA A 752 1.57 -6.70 -26.00
CA ALA A 752 0.18 -7.04 -26.25
C ALA A 752 -0.56 -6.01 -27.12
N ASN A 753 -0.22 -4.72 -27.02
CA ASN A 753 -0.89 -3.65 -27.78
C ASN A 753 -0.55 -3.67 -29.28
N LYS A 754 0.47 -4.40 -29.71
CA LYS A 754 0.82 -4.55 -31.13
C LYS A 754 -0.12 -5.53 -31.85
N VAL A 755 -0.85 -6.35 -31.12
CA VAL A 755 -1.81 -7.30 -31.69
C VAL A 755 -3.11 -6.58 -31.95
N SER A 756 -3.54 -6.56 -33.21
CA SER A 756 -4.81 -5.92 -33.58
C SER A 756 -6.01 -6.61 -32.94
N GLU A 757 -7.07 -5.85 -32.65
CA GLU A 757 -8.32 -6.40 -32.11
C GLU A 757 -8.93 -7.49 -33.01
N GLN A 758 -8.79 -7.35 -34.32
CA GLN A 758 -9.21 -8.39 -35.27
C GLN A 758 -8.42 -9.69 -35.08
N ARG A 759 -7.09 -9.59 -34.94
CA ARG A 759 -6.24 -10.76 -34.73
C ARG A 759 -6.49 -11.42 -33.38
N LYS A 760 -6.72 -10.64 -32.33
CA LYS A 760 -7.13 -11.13 -31.02
C LYS A 760 -8.42 -11.97 -31.12
N LYS A 761 -9.44 -11.47 -31.83
CA LYS A 761 -10.69 -12.21 -32.09
C LYS A 761 -10.47 -13.52 -32.84
N GLU A 762 -9.62 -13.52 -33.87
CA GLU A 762 -9.28 -14.74 -34.61
C GLU A 762 -8.63 -15.78 -33.72
N ILE A 763 -7.65 -15.36 -32.90
CA ILE A 763 -6.96 -16.24 -31.95
C ILE A 763 -7.96 -16.83 -30.95
N ILE A 764 -8.83 -16.00 -30.37
CA ILE A 764 -9.91 -16.42 -29.47
C ILE A 764 -10.79 -17.49 -30.14
N GLU A 765 -11.20 -17.29 -31.39
CA GLU A 765 -12.02 -18.25 -32.15
C GLU A 765 -11.27 -19.56 -32.46
N MET A 766 -9.96 -19.47 -32.74
CA MET A 766 -9.11 -20.66 -32.90
C MET A 766 -9.11 -21.50 -31.62
N PHE A 767 -9.05 -20.88 -30.43
CA PHE A 767 -9.13 -21.62 -29.16
C PHE A 767 -10.55 -22.14 -28.88
N LYS A 768 -11.60 -21.39 -29.21
CA LYS A 768 -13.00 -21.86 -29.07
C LYS A 768 -13.26 -23.14 -29.86
N THR A 769 -12.69 -23.24 -31.05
CA THR A 769 -12.90 -24.39 -31.96
C THR A 769 -11.85 -25.50 -31.80
N ALA A 770 -10.70 -25.21 -31.19
CA ALA A 770 -9.66 -26.21 -30.92
C ALA A 770 -10.15 -27.32 -29.98
N LYS A 771 -9.75 -28.56 -30.29
CA LYS A 771 -9.83 -29.71 -29.38
C LYS A 771 -8.79 -29.56 -28.27
N ASP A 772 -9.07 -30.11 -27.09
CA ASP A 772 -8.17 -30.07 -25.93
C ASP A 772 -6.73 -30.51 -26.30
N GLU A 773 -6.58 -31.57 -27.09
CA GLU A 773 -5.25 -32.07 -27.52
C GLU A 773 -4.48 -31.12 -28.46
N ASP A 774 -5.16 -30.18 -29.12
CA ASP A 774 -4.56 -29.24 -30.07
C ASP A 774 -4.28 -27.86 -29.45
N VAL A 775 -4.79 -27.55 -28.26
CA VAL A 775 -4.60 -26.26 -27.56
C VAL A 775 -3.11 -25.93 -27.39
N LEU A 776 -2.29 -26.91 -26.99
CA LEU A 776 -0.84 -26.70 -26.84
C LEU A 776 -0.13 -26.39 -28.16
N LYS A 777 -0.53 -27.05 -29.25
CA LYS A 777 0.02 -26.76 -30.59
C LYS A 777 -0.37 -25.35 -31.03
N LEU A 778 -1.61 -24.95 -30.73
CA LEU A 778 -2.10 -23.61 -31.02
C LEU A 778 -1.32 -22.55 -30.24
N VAL A 779 -1.14 -22.72 -28.93
CA VAL A 779 -0.27 -21.84 -28.11
C VAL A 779 1.13 -21.73 -28.69
N ALA A 780 1.74 -22.85 -29.08
CA ALA A 780 3.09 -22.87 -29.64
C ALA A 780 3.19 -22.15 -30.99
N SER A 781 2.07 -22.04 -31.73
CA SER A 781 2.02 -21.32 -33.02
C SER A 781 1.93 -19.81 -32.89
N LEU A 782 1.59 -19.29 -31.70
CA LEU A 782 1.48 -17.86 -31.45
C LEU A 782 2.84 -17.23 -31.22
N ASN A 783 3.01 -16.00 -31.71
CA ASN A 783 4.18 -15.19 -31.36
C ASN A 783 4.06 -14.63 -29.93
N ASN A 784 5.12 -13.99 -29.43
CA ASN A 784 5.15 -13.49 -28.06
C ASN A 784 4.18 -12.32 -27.80
N ASP A 785 3.97 -11.44 -28.78
CA ASP A 785 2.97 -10.35 -28.68
C ASP A 785 1.57 -10.95 -28.52
N GLU A 786 1.25 -11.97 -29.33
CA GLU A 786 -0.02 -12.71 -29.30
C GLU A 786 -0.24 -13.44 -27.96
N LYS A 787 0.80 -14.10 -27.42
CA LYS A 787 0.72 -14.74 -26.09
C LYS A 787 0.43 -13.72 -24.98
N LEU A 788 1.08 -12.56 -25.02
CA LEU A 788 0.83 -11.48 -24.07
C LEU A 788 -0.55 -10.86 -24.23
N ALA A 789 -1.01 -10.68 -25.48
CA ALA A 789 -2.33 -10.15 -25.78
C ALA A 789 -3.42 -11.04 -25.22
N ILE A 790 -3.33 -12.37 -25.45
CA ILE A 790 -4.25 -13.33 -24.84
C ILE A 790 -4.20 -13.18 -23.33
N PHE A 791 -3.02 -13.20 -22.71
CA PHE A 791 -2.90 -13.11 -21.26
C PHE A 791 -3.53 -11.84 -20.69
N ARG A 792 -3.29 -10.69 -21.34
CA ARG A 792 -3.80 -9.40 -20.89
C ARG A 792 -5.32 -9.30 -21.05
N ASP A 793 -5.85 -9.75 -22.18
CA ASP A 793 -7.28 -9.69 -22.47
C ASP A 793 -8.08 -10.76 -21.71
N SER A 794 -7.45 -11.88 -21.35
CA SER A 794 -7.99 -12.89 -20.43
C SER A 794 -7.79 -12.54 -18.94
N GLY A 795 -7.03 -11.47 -18.65
CA GLY A 795 -6.61 -11.09 -17.31
C GLY A 795 -7.72 -10.43 -16.48
N ARG A 796 -7.89 -10.94 -15.25
CA ARG A 796 -8.76 -10.50 -14.14
C ARG A 796 -10.27 -10.46 -14.39
N ASP A 797 -10.77 -9.78 -15.42
CA ASP A 797 -12.22 -9.62 -15.61
C ASP A 797 -12.88 -10.90 -16.15
N VAL A 798 -12.16 -11.66 -16.98
CA VAL A 798 -12.73 -12.79 -17.75
C VAL A 798 -12.86 -14.06 -16.91
N LEU A 799 -11.90 -14.37 -16.04
CA LEU A 799 -11.94 -15.51 -15.08
C LEU A 799 -13.15 -15.48 -14.15
N LEU A 800 -13.73 -14.29 -13.98
CA LEU A 800 -14.87 -14.02 -13.13
C LEU A 800 -16.17 -13.83 -13.92
N SER A 801 -16.09 -13.74 -15.25
CA SER A 801 -17.25 -13.63 -16.12
C SER A 801 -17.71 -15.04 -16.53
N GLU A 802 -18.99 -15.36 -16.33
CA GLU A 802 -19.59 -16.62 -16.82
C GLU A 802 -19.84 -16.57 -18.35
N THR A 803 -19.10 -15.72 -19.06
CA THR A 803 -19.29 -15.54 -20.50
C THR A 803 -18.68 -16.72 -21.24
N GLU A 804 -19.16 -16.99 -22.47
CA GLU A 804 -18.56 -18.00 -23.34
C GLU A 804 -17.05 -17.78 -23.56
N ASP A 805 -16.57 -16.54 -23.46
CA ASP A 805 -15.14 -16.20 -23.55
C ASP A 805 -14.36 -16.60 -22.28
N GLY A 806 -15.01 -16.62 -21.12
CA GLY A 806 -14.47 -17.18 -19.86
C GLY A 806 -14.12 -18.67 -19.96
N ASN A 807 -14.87 -19.43 -20.77
CA ASN A 807 -14.60 -20.85 -20.99
C ASN A 807 -13.33 -21.12 -21.80
N ILE A 808 -12.82 -20.14 -22.56
CA ILE A 808 -11.57 -20.30 -23.31
C ILE A 808 -10.39 -20.44 -22.36
N ILE A 809 -10.42 -19.69 -21.25
CA ILE A 809 -9.39 -19.76 -20.20
C ILE A 809 -9.31 -21.18 -19.61
N LEU A 810 -10.46 -21.82 -19.41
CA LEU A 810 -10.54 -23.21 -18.93
C LEU A 810 -9.96 -24.22 -19.94
N LYS A 811 -9.97 -23.93 -21.24
CA LYS A 811 -9.28 -24.79 -22.22
C LYS A 811 -7.77 -24.76 -22.06
N PHE A 812 -7.21 -23.65 -21.60
CA PHE A 812 -5.80 -23.57 -21.23
C PHE A 812 -5.50 -24.21 -19.88
N TRP A 813 -6.50 -24.31 -18.98
CA TRP A 813 -6.31 -24.89 -17.65
C TRP A 813 -5.78 -26.31 -17.73
N LYS A 814 -6.42 -27.17 -18.51
CA LYS A 814 -6.07 -28.59 -18.62
C LYS A 814 -4.59 -28.82 -18.98
N PRO A 815 -4.04 -28.26 -20.07
CA PRO A 815 -2.62 -28.42 -20.37
C PRO A 815 -1.71 -27.75 -19.34
N ALA A 816 -2.08 -26.56 -18.84
CA ALA A 816 -1.26 -25.83 -17.87
C ALA A 816 -1.25 -26.46 -16.47
N ASN A 817 -2.26 -27.26 -16.16
CA ASN A 817 -2.41 -28.01 -14.91
C ASN A 817 -1.91 -29.46 -15.02
N THR A 818 -1.46 -29.91 -16.19
CA THR A 818 -0.92 -31.26 -16.38
C THR A 818 0.51 -31.36 -15.85
N ILE A 819 0.80 -32.37 -15.04
CA ILE A 819 2.13 -32.61 -14.47
C ILE A 819 3.06 -33.11 -15.58
N ASN A 820 3.93 -32.23 -16.07
CA ASN A 820 4.80 -32.50 -17.21
C ASN A 820 6.17 -33.02 -16.81
N SER A 821 6.69 -32.57 -15.68
CA SER A 821 7.97 -33.04 -15.16
C SER A 821 7.88 -33.30 -13.66
N ILE A 822 8.53 -34.38 -13.24
CA ILE A 822 8.79 -34.65 -11.83
C ILE A 822 10.28 -34.95 -11.71
N GLU A 823 10.96 -34.17 -10.89
CA GLU A 823 12.40 -34.25 -10.69
C GLU A 823 12.67 -34.51 -9.21
N SER A 824 13.65 -35.35 -8.92
CA SER A 824 14.15 -35.52 -7.56
C SER A 824 15.67 -35.48 -7.53
N GLU A 825 16.22 -34.74 -6.58
CA GLU A 825 17.66 -34.70 -6.31
C GLU A 825 18.17 -36.00 -5.65
N ALA A 826 17.29 -36.76 -5.01
CA ALA A 826 17.60 -38.02 -4.36
C ALA A 826 17.03 -39.17 -5.21
N PRO A 827 17.88 -39.98 -5.87
CA PRO A 827 17.41 -41.06 -6.74
C PRO A 827 16.42 -42.00 -6.07
N GLU A 828 16.57 -42.26 -4.77
CA GLU A 828 15.69 -43.10 -3.97
C GLU A 828 14.27 -42.54 -3.80
N TRP A 829 14.05 -41.25 -4.02
CA TRP A 829 12.70 -40.65 -3.98
C TRP A 829 11.95 -40.81 -5.31
N ASN A 830 12.66 -41.11 -6.41
CA ASN A 830 12.01 -41.43 -7.68
C ASN A 830 11.21 -42.75 -7.60
N ASP A 831 11.63 -43.65 -6.72
CA ASP A 831 11.01 -44.97 -6.50
C ASP A 831 9.87 -44.94 -5.45
N LEU A 832 9.52 -43.76 -4.92
CA LEU A 832 8.28 -43.57 -4.16
C LEU A 832 7.12 -43.77 -5.15
N GLY A 833 6.75 -45.02 -5.44
CA GLY A 833 5.95 -45.47 -6.60
C GLY A 833 4.61 -44.76 -6.86
N VAL A 834 4.19 -43.88 -5.95
CA VAL A 834 3.08 -42.93 -6.10
C VAL A 834 3.43 -41.78 -7.05
N ILE A 835 4.68 -41.31 -7.09
CA ILE A 835 5.10 -40.11 -7.84
C ILE A 835 5.18 -40.38 -9.35
N GLY A 836 5.78 -41.50 -9.77
CA GLY A 836 5.91 -41.84 -11.20
C GLY A 836 4.57 -41.94 -11.93
N GLY A 837 3.50 -42.31 -11.20
CA GLY A 837 2.14 -42.38 -11.73
C GLY A 837 1.40 -41.04 -11.82
N MET A 838 2.01 -39.92 -11.41
CA MET A 838 1.41 -38.57 -11.49
C MET A 838 1.72 -37.87 -12.82
N LYS A 839 2.81 -38.22 -13.50
CA LYS A 839 3.20 -37.59 -14.78
C LYS A 839 2.11 -37.79 -15.83
N GLY A 840 1.75 -36.71 -16.53
CA GLY A 840 0.68 -36.66 -17.53
C GLY A 840 -0.73 -36.57 -16.95
N LYS A 841 -0.90 -36.51 -15.62
CA LYS A 841 -2.20 -36.28 -14.97
C LYS A 841 -2.36 -34.80 -14.61
N PRO A 842 -3.60 -34.28 -14.53
CA PRO A 842 -3.85 -32.97 -13.95
C PRO A 842 -3.44 -32.95 -12.46
N LEU A 843 -2.89 -31.83 -12.00
CA LEU A 843 -2.69 -31.58 -10.58
C LEU A 843 -4.06 -31.35 -9.94
N ASP A 844 -4.42 -32.22 -9.01
CA ASP A 844 -5.64 -32.10 -8.22
C ASP A 844 -5.33 -31.99 -6.72
N LYS A 845 -6.33 -31.61 -5.93
CA LYS A 845 -6.19 -31.51 -4.47
C LYS A 845 -5.65 -32.80 -3.86
N ALA A 846 -6.14 -33.96 -4.31
CA ALA A 846 -5.71 -35.27 -3.84
C ALA A 846 -4.23 -35.56 -4.15
N THR A 847 -3.72 -35.04 -5.27
CA THR A 847 -2.31 -35.12 -5.63
C THR A 847 -1.46 -34.24 -4.72
N CYS A 848 -1.92 -33.00 -4.44
CA CYS A 848 -1.26 -32.12 -3.48
C CYS A 848 -1.24 -32.72 -2.06
N GLU A 849 -2.35 -33.32 -1.60
CA GLU A 849 -2.42 -34.02 -0.31
C GLU A 849 -1.44 -35.19 -0.26
N LYS A 850 -1.32 -35.98 -1.33
CA LYS A 850 -0.33 -37.06 -1.42
C LYS A 850 1.10 -36.55 -1.38
N LEU A 851 1.41 -35.45 -2.06
CA LEU A 851 2.74 -34.84 -2.04
C LEU A 851 3.07 -34.32 -0.64
N TYR A 852 2.09 -33.68 0.03
CA TYR A 852 2.22 -33.26 1.41
C TYR A 852 2.47 -34.46 2.36
N ASP A 853 1.75 -35.57 2.19
CA ASP A 853 1.95 -36.79 2.97
C ASP A 853 3.32 -37.42 2.72
N ILE A 854 3.82 -37.40 1.47
CA ILE A 854 5.19 -37.83 1.14
C ILE A 854 6.21 -36.96 1.88
N CYS A 855 6.04 -35.64 1.83
CA CYS A 855 6.89 -34.69 2.53
C CYS A 855 6.95 -34.98 4.04
N ARG A 856 5.77 -35.18 4.65
CA ARG A 856 5.63 -35.55 6.06
C ARG A 856 6.24 -36.92 6.39
N SER A 857 6.10 -37.91 5.52
CA SER A 857 6.69 -39.25 5.72
C SER A 857 8.21 -39.20 5.70
N LEU A 858 8.79 -38.52 4.72
CA LEU A 858 10.25 -38.35 4.61
C LEU A 858 10.80 -37.61 5.84
N ALA A 859 10.12 -36.57 6.31
CA ALA A 859 10.49 -35.87 7.53
C ALA A 859 10.47 -36.79 8.77
N ARG A 860 9.46 -37.66 8.90
CA ARG A 860 9.41 -38.69 9.96
C ARG A 860 10.52 -39.72 9.87
N GLU A 861 10.97 -40.04 8.66
CA GLU A 861 12.12 -40.91 8.42
C GLU A 861 13.47 -40.24 8.74
N GLY A 862 13.46 -38.98 9.21
CA GLY A 862 14.67 -38.24 9.53
C GLY A 862 15.25 -37.47 8.34
N LYS A 863 14.51 -37.31 7.24
CA LYS A 863 14.99 -36.63 6.03
C LYS A 863 14.38 -35.23 5.93
N THR A 864 15.23 -34.22 5.79
CA THR A 864 14.77 -32.86 5.46
C THR A 864 14.49 -32.77 3.95
N VAL A 865 13.24 -32.50 3.58
CA VAL A 865 12.79 -32.49 2.19
C VAL A 865 11.99 -31.23 1.88
N ARG A 866 12.14 -30.72 0.67
CA ARG A 866 11.25 -29.70 0.08
C ARG A 866 10.64 -30.24 -1.19
N ILE A 867 9.33 -30.15 -1.30
CA ILE A 867 8.58 -30.45 -2.52
C ILE A 867 8.06 -29.14 -3.08
N TRP A 868 8.52 -28.78 -4.27
CA TRP A 868 8.18 -27.58 -4.99
C TRP A 868 7.25 -27.93 -6.15
N ILE A 869 6.03 -27.42 -6.14
CA ILE A 869 5.04 -27.60 -7.19
C ILE A 869 4.92 -26.26 -7.89
N GLN A 870 5.44 -26.16 -9.11
CA GLN A 870 5.50 -24.92 -9.86
C GLN A 870 4.75 -25.06 -11.18
N LYS A 871 3.92 -24.09 -11.49
CA LYS A 871 3.33 -23.93 -12.81
C LYS A 871 4.30 -23.24 -13.76
N LYS A 872 4.61 -23.87 -14.90
CA LYS A 872 5.48 -23.30 -15.93
C LYS A 872 4.73 -22.25 -16.77
N ALA A 873 5.47 -21.24 -17.21
CA ALA A 873 5.02 -20.24 -18.18
C ALA A 873 4.54 -20.86 -19.50
N CYS A 874 3.88 -20.09 -20.36
CA CYS A 874 3.37 -20.56 -21.66
C CYS A 874 2.51 -21.83 -21.59
N PHE A 875 1.80 -22.07 -20.48
CA PHE A 875 1.01 -23.28 -20.31
C PHE A 875 1.86 -24.57 -20.35
N GLY A 876 3.14 -24.48 -19.98
CA GLY A 876 4.10 -25.58 -19.99
C GLY A 876 3.86 -26.67 -18.95
N GLY A 877 2.66 -26.72 -18.36
CA GLY A 877 2.23 -27.66 -17.33
C GLY A 877 2.80 -27.37 -15.94
N ILE A 878 2.68 -28.36 -15.06
CA ILE A 878 3.20 -28.37 -13.70
C ILE A 878 4.53 -29.13 -13.67
N SER A 879 5.54 -28.53 -13.03
CA SER A 879 6.75 -29.22 -12.59
C SER A 879 6.69 -29.46 -11.09
N ILE A 880 6.98 -30.69 -10.68
CA ILE A 880 7.17 -31.06 -9.28
C ILE A 880 8.66 -31.33 -9.09
N ARG A 881 9.30 -30.67 -8.12
CA ARG A 881 10.70 -30.92 -7.77
C ARG A 881 10.82 -31.30 -6.30
N LEU A 882 11.49 -32.40 -6.02
CA LEU A 882 11.81 -32.83 -4.66
C LEU A 882 13.30 -32.59 -4.41
N THR A 883 13.61 -31.64 -3.53
CA THR A 883 14.98 -31.27 -3.19
C THR A 883 15.32 -31.67 -1.76
N LYS A 884 16.58 -32.04 -1.54
CA LYS A 884 17.10 -32.30 -0.20
C LYS A 884 17.54 -30.97 0.39
N ILE A 885 16.91 -30.56 1.49
CA ILE A 885 17.39 -29.36 2.19
C ILE A 885 18.61 -29.79 3.00
N PRO A 886 19.76 -29.09 2.87
CA PRO A 886 20.90 -29.31 3.75
C PRO A 886 20.46 -29.24 5.21
N GLU A 887 20.99 -30.12 6.08
CA GLU A 887 20.71 -30.01 7.51
C GLU A 887 20.99 -28.58 7.98
N ILE A 888 20.02 -27.97 8.67
CA ILE A 888 20.20 -26.66 9.29
C ILE A 888 21.26 -26.86 10.35
N LYS A 889 22.51 -26.55 10.02
CA LYS A 889 23.59 -26.46 11.00
C LYS A 889 23.17 -25.35 11.96
N GLU A 890 23.13 -25.64 13.26
CA GLU A 890 22.95 -24.65 14.34
C GLU A 890 23.82 -23.43 14.00
N LYS A 891 23.20 -22.39 13.42
CA LYS A 891 23.84 -21.10 13.16
C LYS A 891 23.40 -20.18 14.27
N GLU A 892 24.33 -19.36 14.73
CA GLU A 892 24.18 -18.37 15.79
C GLU A 892 22.87 -17.58 15.61
N SER A 893 22.11 -17.51 16.71
CA SER A 893 20.73 -17.04 16.83
C SER A 893 20.50 -15.63 16.29
N SER A 894 19.59 -15.49 15.34
CA SER A 894 18.75 -14.29 15.20
C SER A 894 17.35 -14.64 15.72
N GLU A 895 16.56 -13.69 16.22
CA GLU A 895 15.23 -13.98 16.81
C GLU A 895 14.30 -14.77 15.88
N GLU A 896 14.37 -14.59 14.55
CA GLU A 896 13.62 -15.42 13.59
C GLU A 896 14.10 -16.88 13.54
N VAL A 897 15.37 -17.16 13.87
CA VAL A 897 15.88 -18.54 13.97
C VAL A 897 15.15 -19.30 15.07
N ASP A 898 14.62 -18.62 16.11
CA ASP A 898 13.92 -19.31 17.19
C ASP A 898 12.63 -19.98 16.71
N ASP A 899 11.86 -19.37 15.81
CA ASP A 899 10.63 -19.99 15.27
C ASP A 899 10.95 -21.20 14.36
N TRP A 900 11.99 -21.10 13.52
CA TRP A 900 12.41 -22.20 12.65
C TRP A 900 13.14 -23.32 13.40
N GLN A 901 13.91 -22.95 14.43
CA GLN A 901 14.60 -23.89 15.29
C GLN A 901 13.59 -24.60 16.18
N ASP A 902 12.58 -23.91 16.70
CA ASP A 902 11.45 -24.52 17.40
C ASP A 902 10.69 -25.49 16.47
N ALA A 903 10.51 -25.12 15.20
CA ALA A 903 9.95 -26.00 14.17
C ALA A 903 10.81 -27.25 13.91
N TYR A 904 12.13 -27.09 13.89
CA TYR A 904 13.06 -28.18 13.68
C TYR A 904 13.14 -29.11 14.92
N ASP A 905 13.19 -28.52 16.11
CA ASP A 905 13.35 -29.22 17.38
C ASP A 905 12.11 -30.05 17.74
N LYS A 906 10.91 -29.54 17.41
CA LYS A 906 9.64 -30.24 17.64
C LYS A 906 9.17 -31.09 16.45
N GLY A 907 9.78 -30.92 15.28
CA GLY A 907 9.42 -31.61 14.04
C GLY A 907 8.12 -31.10 13.42
N TYR A 908 8.22 -30.27 12.39
CA TYR A 908 7.09 -29.69 11.68
C TYR A 908 7.16 -29.93 10.16
N THR A 909 6.00 -29.92 9.51
CA THR A 909 5.88 -29.59 8.09
C THR A 909 5.47 -28.13 7.94
N TRP A 910 6.17 -27.41 7.07
CA TRP A 910 5.83 -26.07 6.63
C TRP A 910 5.19 -26.15 5.24
N SER A 911 4.06 -25.48 5.06
CA SER A 911 3.36 -25.40 3.78
C SER A 911 3.22 -23.95 3.39
N GLY A 912 3.81 -23.59 2.25
CA GLY A 912 3.77 -22.25 1.71
C GLY A 912 2.97 -22.20 0.43
N PHE A 913 2.14 -21.16 0.29
CA PHE A 913 1.43 -20.86 -0.94
C PHE A 913 1.87 -19.47 -1.45
N ASN A 914 2.49 -19.39 -2.63
CA ASN A 914 3.04 -18.13 -3.15
C ASN A 914 2.42 -17.77 -4.51
N PHE A 915 1.72 -16.63 -4.55
CA PHE A 915 1.30 -15.97 -5.79
C PHE A 915 2.37 -14.97 -6.23
N THR A 916 2.60 -14.85 -7.53
CA THR A 916 3.67 -14.01 -8.07
C THR A 916 3.58 -12.50 -7.80
N ARG A 917 2.63 -12.01 -6.99
CA ARG A 917 2.60 -10.59 -6.62
C ARG A 917 2.27 -10.27 -5.16
N TYR A 918 1.80 -11.21 -4.34
CA TYR A 918 1.31 -10.89 -2.98
C TYR A 918 1.50 -12.07 -2.01
N ASN A 919 1.48 -11.72 -0.71
CA ASN A 919 1.89 -12.45 0.50
C ASN A 919 1.90 -13.99 0.43
N MET A 920 2.98 -14.56 0.97
CA MET A 920 3.04 -15.97 1.31
C MET A 920 2.08 -16.24 2.45
N HIS A 921 1.06 -17.05 2.21
CA HIS A 921 0.40 -17.71 3.31
C HIS A 921 1.28 -18.89 3.71
N GLU A 922 2.06 -18.69 4.77
CA GLU A 922 2.88 -19.71 5.38
C GLU A 922 2.13 -20.35 6.53
N TYR A 923 2.04 -21.68 6.52
CA TYR A 923 1.39 -22.42 7.57
C TYR A 923 2.31 -23.52 8.09
N MET A 924 2.53 -23.53 9.41
CA MET A 924 3.33 -24.54 10.08
C MET A 924 2.41 -25.57 10.74
N TRP A 925 2.68 -26.86 10.50
CA TRP A 925 1.90 -27.96 11.05
C TRP A 925 2.84 -28.97 11.73
N PRO A 926 2.54 -29.44 12.95
CA PRO A 926 3.39 -30.43 13.61
C PRO A 926 3.36 -31.77 12.85
N LEU A 927 4.52 -32.45 12.76
CA LEU A 927 4.65 -33.75 12.08
C LEU A 927 3.77 -34.80 12.73
N ASP A 928 3.74 -34.79 14.06
CA ASP A 928 2.93 -35.64 14.91
C ASP A 928 1.98 -34.76 15.72
N VAL A 929 0.77 -34.55 15.19
CA VAL A 929 -0.36 -34.25 16.09
C VAL A 929 -0.44 -35.46 17.01
N ARG A 930 -0.09 -35.29 18.30
CA ARG A 930 0.05 -36.39 19.25
C ARG A 930 -1.14 -37.34 19.08
N LYS A 931 -0.85 -38.61 18.78
CA LYS A 931 -1.80 -39.74 18.87
C LYS A 931 -2.19 -40.05 20.33
N GLU A 932 -2.13 -39.07 21.22
CA GLU A 932 -2.75 -39.19 22.53
C GLU A 932 -4.24 -38.95 22.28
N GLU A 933 -4.94 -40.08 22.08
CA GLU A 933 -6.38 -40.25 21.80
C GLU A 933 -6.74 -40.45 20.32
N ASN A 934 -7.24 -41.65 20.02
CA ASN A 934 -7.74 -42.13 18.72
C ASN A 934 -8.99 -41.36 18.24
N LYS A 935 -8.94 -40.04 18.07
CA LYS A 935 -9.95 -39.31 17.31
C LYS A 935 -9.37 -38.97 15.94
N GLU A 936 -9.94 -39.57 14.90
CA GLU A 936 -9.67 -39.20 13.51
C GLU A 936 -9.87 -37.68 13.34
N ILE A 937 -8.76 -36.95 13.13
CA ILE A 937 -8.77 -35.52 12.82
C ILE A 937 -9.24 -35.39 11.37
N GLY A 938 -10.56 -35.45 11.22
CA GLY A 938 -11.27 -35.27 9.96
C GLY A 938 -12.77 -35.06 10.14
N LYS A 939 -13.33 -35.15 11.35
CA LYS A 939 -14.79 -35.14 11.55
C LYS A 939 -15.37 -34.49 12.82
N THR A 940 -14.64 -33.78 13.67
CA THR A 940 -15.26 -33.26 14.92
C THR A 940 -14.81 -31.87 15.33
N ASP A 941 -15.81 -31.01 15.56
CA ASP A 941 -15.79 -29.65 16.13
C ASP A 941 -15.39 -29.60 17.63
N ASP A 942 -14.72 -30.64 18.17
CA ASP A 942 -14.51 -30.84 19.61
C ASP A 942 -13.02 -30.81 20.04
N LEU A 943 -12.21 -29.91 19.45
CA LEU A 943 -10.88 -29.61 20.00
C LEU A 943 -11.00 -28.54 21.09
N PRO A 944 -10.15 -28.56 22.14
CA PRO A 944 -10.19 -27.52 23.17
C PRO A 944 -10.06 -26.12 22.55
N ASP A 945 -10.94 -25.21 22.98
CA ASP A 945 -11.04 -23.80 22.56
C ASP A 945 -9.83 -22.96 22.98
N ASP A 946 -8.60 -23.45 22.84
CA ASP A 946 -7.47 -22.54 22.83
C ASP A 946 -7.46 -21.78 21.50
N VAL A 947 -7.30 -20.46 21.61
CA VAL A 947 -7.37 -19.52 20.49
C VAL A 947 -6.39 -19.91 19.37
N TYR A 948 -5.29 -20.58 19.74
CA TYR A 948 -4.24 -21.00 18.83
C TYR A 948 -4.68 -22.16 17.90
N THR A 949 -5.34 -23.19 18.44
CA THR A 949 -5.82 -24.35 17.66
C THR A 949 -6.94 -23.94 16.71
N VAL A 950 -7.83 -23.04 17.12
CA VAL A 950 -8.89 -22.50 16.25
C VAL A 950 -8.30 -21.72 15.08
N GLN A 951 -7.32 -20.84 15.35
CA GLN A 951 -6.63 -20.08 14.32
C GLN A 951 -5.89 -21.00 13.34
N MET A 952 -5.12 -21.98 13.83
CA MET A 952 -4.40 -22.94 12.97
C MET A 952 -5.34 -23.77 12.09
N ASN A 953 -6.50 -24.20 12.59
CA ASN A 953 -7.47 -24.96 11.81
C ASN A 953 -8.15 -24.10 10.74
N ALA A 954 -8.47 -22.85 11.06
CA ALA A 954 -9.00 -21.89 10.08
C ALA A 954 -8.00 -21.65 8.95
N GLN A 955 -6.74 -21.39 9.31
CA GLN A 955 -5.60 -21.25 8.41
C GLN A 955 -5.37 -22.49 7.53
N ARG A 956 -5.45 -23.69 8.11
CA ARG A 956 -5.35 -24.95 7.34
C ARG A 956 -6.51 -25.13 6.36
N LYS A 957 -7.73 -24.82 6.77
CA LYS A 957 -8.92 -24.88 5.91
C LYS A 957 -8.79 -23.91 4.75
N GLU A 958 -8.32 -22.70 5.02
CA GLU A 958 -8.03 -21.67 4.03
C GLU A 958 -6.96 -22.16 3.03
N PHE A 959 -5.82 -22.69 3.49
CA PHE A 959 -4.78 -23.25 2.62
C PHE A 959 -5.34 -24.28 1.63
N TRP A 960 -6.07 -25.28 2.14
CA TRP A 960 -6.60 -26.36 1.29
C TRP A 960 -7.75 -25.91 0.39
N MET A 961 -8.51 -24.87 0.78
CA MET A 961 -9.47 -24.21 -0.11
C MET A 961 -8.74 -23.53 -1.27
N MET A 962 -7.62 -22.85 -1.01
CA MET A 962 -6.81 -22.20 -2.04
C MET A 962 -6.15 -23.21 -2.99
N VAL A 963 -5.66 -24.34 -2.46
CA VAL A 963 -5.19 -25.46 -3.29
C VAL A 963 -6.30 -26.03 -4.17
N ASP A 964 -7.53 -26.16 -3.65
CA ASP A 964 -8.67 -26.67 -4.43
C ASP A 964 -9.11 -25.69 -5.52
N TYR A 965 -9.20 -24.40 -5.20
CA TYR A 965 -9.48 -23.34 -6.17
C TYR A 965 -8.42 -23.27 -7.26
N MET A 966 -7.14 -23.47 -6.89
CA MET A 966 -6.08 -23.65 -7.86
C MET A 966 -6.41 -24.85 -8.74
N CYS A 967 -6.44 -26.06 -8.17
CA CYS A 967 -6.55 -27.32 -8.90
C CYS A 967 -7.79 -27.44 -9.80
N SER A 968 -8.86 -26.72 -9.46
CA SER A 968 -10.11 -26.67 -10.23
C SER A 968 -10.11 -25.62 -11.35
N GLY A 969 -9.09 -24.77 -11.46
CA GLY A 969 -9.01 -23.69 -12.44
C GLY A 969 -9.89 -22.48 -12.11
N GLN A 970 -10.34 -22.38 -10.86
CA GLN A 970 -11.12 -21.24 -10.36
C GLN A 970 -10.25 -20.00 -10.05
N MET A 971 -8.93 -20.19 -9.92
CA MET A 971 -7.97 -19.09 -9.81
C MET A 971 -7.41 -18.69 -11.17
N ASN A 972 -6.66 -17.59 -11.22
CA ASN A 972 -6.01 -17.14 -12.46
C ASN A 972 -5.04 -18.20 -12.99
N VAL A 973 -5.52 -18.98 -13.95
CA VAL A 973 -4.79 -20.08 -14.57
C VAL A 973 -3.54 -19.63 -15.32
N LEU A 974 -3.35 -18.34 -15.50
CA LEU A 974 -2.23 -17.80 -16.26
C LEU A 974 -1.11 -17.31 -15.36
N GLN A 975 -1.41 -17.02 -14.09
CA GLN A 975 -0.38 -16.64 -13.15
C GLN A 975 0.46 -17.87 -12.80
N PRO A 976 1.80 -17.74 -12.79
CA PRO A 976 2.64 -18.73 -12.18
C PRO A 976 2.31 -18.79 -10.70
N LEU A 977 2.48 -19.99 -10.20
CA LEU A 977 1.94 -20.36 -8.93
C LEU A 977 2.80 -21.47 -8.38
N THR A 978 3.17 -21.29 -7.12
CA THR A 978 4.07 -22.20 -6.44
C THR A 978 3.41 -22.67 -5.15
N ILE A 979 3.27 -23.99 -5.01
CA ILE A 979 2.99 -24.64 -3.72
C ILE A 979 4.31 -25.22 -3.24
N THR A 980 4.65 -24.97 -1.98
CA THR A 980 5.81 -25.60 -1.36
C THR A 980 5.38 -26.40 -0.14
N PHE A 981 5.86 -27.63 -0.05
CA PHE A 981 5.80 -28.43 1.17
C PHE A 981 7.21 -28.68 1.65
N THR A 982 7.54 -28.23 2.85
CA THR A 982 8.83 -28.44 3.48
C THR A 982 8.65 -29.29 4.73
N GLY A 983 9.42 -30.37 4.88
CA GLY A 983 9.36 -31.27 6.02
C GLY A 983 10.67 -31.25 6.77
N TYR A 984 10.63 -30.89 8.05
CA TYR A 984 11.79 -30.90 8.95
C TYR A 984 11.69 -32.08 9.91
N PRO A 985 12.68 -32.99 9.95
CA PRO A 985 12.68 -34.09 10.90
C PRO A 985 12.75 -33.58 12.33
N ALA A 986 12.07 -34.24 13.27
CA ALA A 986 12.23 -33.94 14.70
C ALA A 986 13.68 -34.24 15.13
N LYS A 987 14.32 -33.31 15.84
CA LYS A 987 15.65 -33.54 16.43
C LYS A 987 15.57 -34.78 17.34
N LYS A 988 16.34 -35.82 17.02
CA LYS A 988 16.50 -36.98 17.92
C LYS A 988 17.13 -36.46 19.21
N LYS A 989 16.35 -36.45 20.30
CA LYS A 989 16.84 -36.13 21.65
C LYS A 989 17.93 -37.09 22.09
#